data_AF-A0A7V3WLP1-F1
#
_entry.id   AF-A0A7V3WLP1-F1
#
_cell.length_a   1.000
_cell.length_b   1.000
_cell.length_c   1.000
_cell.angle_alpha   90.00
_cell.angle_beta   90.00
_cell.angle_gamma   90.00
#
_symmetry.space_group_name_H-M   'P 1'
#
loop_
_entity.id
_entity.type
_entity.pdbx_description
1 polymer ?
#
loop_
_entity_poly.entity_id
_entity_poly.type
_entity_poly.pdbx_seq_one_letter_code
_entity_poly.pdbx_strand_id
1 'polypeptide(L)'
;MFRLQAGLEPGWRTGHTWFITRVAATCRLGCPGRLLRTVRSRVWWFGWLMLGGKLLAGAATAAALGTNTPLQAGWRAIQLAVPSTGRTGFTPVPAASAGITFSNWVAQERHLTNQILLNGAGVTCGDVDGDGRVDVYFGCVDGPNKLYRNLGNWKFEDVTEAAGVACAGLDTSSVLLADVDGDWDLDLIVSSVGGGTHVFFNDGRGRFVELPQPAPLNPRRGATSMAMADIDGDGDLDLYIANYRTVTIRDQPNTRFSFRIVNGQPVVLSINGRPLTDPDLTNRFNFKLKLGDRGGTFIHEENGEPDVLLLNDGQGRFTPVSWTDGRFQEADGHPLGQPPLGWGLSVTFRDLNGDGAPDLYVCNDFNSPDNVWLNDGHGRFRALPQLALRQTPLSCMGLDIGDVNRDGYPDIFTLDMLSPVHERRFRQRVDLRPDIPPFGNLEYRQQVSRNMLQLNRGDTTFAEIAQMAGVEAADWAWTPMLWDVDLDGWEDLVVASGFERDGMNMDALRQIEMLKKEKPLAPIEQLRLRRLMPRLPTGPLAFRNLGQLRFQEVTDAWGLRSATVSQGMALADLDGDGDLDLLINNLNGPPSLFRNETSAARVAVRLKGRPPNTRGIGALVKLHGGPVFQSREVIAGGRYLSSDDPMLVFAPGPGPMQIEVRWRSGAVSVVSNVQPNHLYEIVEPPGHNAPGSAPQAQPSSAPAAVLFQDVSDRLNHRHTEEPFDDFARQPLLSRTLSQLGPGVAWCDLDGDGPDDLVVASGKGGQLAAWRNDGKGQFSPLAQPPFTAPVTRDQTTVVGYPKSSGHRLLVGSANYEDGLSLGACVRQYDPAVNQPADLVAALQASIGPLALADVDGDGWLDLFVGSRVVPGRYPEPASSLLLRGDGKGNFTRDESNCSVLDNIGLVNAAVFTDLDNDADPDLVLACDWGPLKIFRNDRGKLTPWDPAVVLAAEARIALAHTQSNT
;
A
#
# COMPACT_ATOMS: atom_id res chain seq x y z
N MET A 1 -5.20 26.62 -32.74
CA MET A 1 -6.00 27.07 -33.91
C MET A 1 -6.26 25.88 -34.85
N PHE A 2 -7.50 25.41 -34.93
CA PHE A 2 -8.27 25.12 -36.15
C PHE A 2 -9.64 24.61 -35.67
N ARG A 3 -10.68 25.38 -35.96
CA ARG A 3 -12.09 25.08 -35.70
C ARG A 3 -12.73 24.70 -37.03
N LEU A 4 -13.66 23.74 -37.00
CA LEU A 4 -14.84 23.53 -37.88
C LEU A 4 -15.21 22.03 -37.80
N GLN A 5 -16.44 21.56 -37.70
CA GLN A 5 -17.76 22.11 -37.37
C GLN A 5 -18.71 20.90 -37.21
N ALA A 6 -19.79 21.09 -36.46
CA ALA A 6 -20.80 20.08 -36.13
C ALA A 6 -21.64 19.56 -37.30
N GLY A 7 -22.28 18.40 -37.10
CA GLY A 7 -23.40 17.88 -37.91
C GLY A 7 -24.20 16.81 -37.15
N LEU A 8 -25.49 17.11 -36.93
CA LEU A 8 -26.51 16.37 -36.16
C LEU A 8 -27.01 15.06 -36.83
N GLU A 9 -27.61 14.19 -36.01
CA GLU A 9 -28.30 12.89 -36.28
C GLU A 9 -29.52 12.95 -37.27
N PRO A 10 -30.42 11.93 -37.45
CA PRO A 10 -30.44 10.48 -37.10
C PRO A 10 -30.94 9.55 -38.25
N GLY A 11 -30.88 8.21 -38.09
CA GLY A 11 -31.61 7.30 -39.00
C GLY A 11 -31.44 5.79 -38.78
N TRP A 12 -32.50 5.15 -38.28
CA TRP A 12 -32.71 3.70 -38.21
C TRP A 12 -32.94 3.05 -39.60
N ARG A 13 -32.46 1.80 -39.81
CA ARG A 13 -33.24 0.57 -40.10
C ARG A 13 -32.47 -0.53 -40.88
N THR A 14 -32.46 -1.72 -40.26
CA THR A 14 -32.72 -3.09 -40.79
C THR A 14 -31.97 -3.68 -42.00
N GLY A 15 -31.35 -4.84 -41.76
CA GLY A 15 -31.64 -6.10 -42.47
C GLY A 15 -30.64 -6.57 -43.54
N HIS A 16 -29.98 -7.71 -43.33
CA HIS A 16 -30.33 -8.98 -44.02
C HIS A 16 -29.42 -10.16 -43.62
N THR A 17 -30.10 -11.24 -43.28
CA THR A 17 -29.68 -12.61 -42.99
C THR A 17 -29.35 -13.38 -44.27
N TRP A 18 -28.43 -14.37 -44.21
CA TRP A 18 -28.47 -15.55 -45.08
C TRP A 18 -28.27 -16.84 -44.26
N PHE A 19 -29.25 -17.72 -44.37
CA PHE A 19 -29.26 -19.13 -43.94
C PHE A 19 -29.41 -19.97 -45.22
N ILE A 20 -28.67 -21.08 -45.34
CA ILE A 20 -29.09 -22.23 -46.15
C ILE A 20 -28.86 -23.52 -45.34
N THR A 21 -29.80 -24.43 -45.52
CA THR A 21 -30.26 -25.52 -44.66
C THR A 21 -29.70 -26.90 -45.05
N ARG A 22 -29.54 -27.76 -44.02
CA ARG A 22 -29.71 -29.24 -43.93
C ARG A 22 -29.85 -30.10 -45.20
N VAL A 23 -29.24 -31.31 -45.17
CA VAL A 23 -29.94 -32.62 -45.16
C VAL A 23 -29.09 -33.67 -44.44
N ALA A 24 -29.74 -34.52 -43.63
CA ALA A 24 -29.20 -35.69 -42.93
C ALA A 24 -29.49 -37.00 -43.71
N ALA A 25 -28.67 -38.03 -43.55
CA ALA A 25 -29.10 -39.44 -43.69
C ALA A 25 -28.17 -40.41 -42.94
N THR A 26 -28.81 -41.26 -42.14
CA THR A 26 -28.34 -42.38 -41.33
C THR A 26 -28.16 -43.67 -42.15
N CYS A 27 -27.19 -44.54 -41.81
CA CYS A 27 -27.37 -45.97 -41.44
C CYS A 27 -26.13 -46.88 -41.66
N ARG A 28 -25.69 -47.50 -40.54
CA ARG A 28 -25.41 -48.92 -40.24
C ARG A 28 -24.45 -49.82 -41.09
N LEU A 29 -23.54 -50.44 -40.31
CA LEU A 29 -23.12 -51.86 -40.24
C LEU A 29 -22.23 -52.48 -41.34
N GLY A 30 -21.16 -53.14 -40.89
CA GLY A 30 -20.62 -54.34 -41.55
C GLY A 30 -19.10 -54.55 -41.48
N CYS A 31 -18.61 -55.25 -40.47
CA CYS A 31 -17.39 -56.07 -40.55
C CYS A 31 -17.78 -57.44 -41.16
N PRO A 32 -16.91 -58.16 -41.89
CA PRO A 32 -15.94 -59.06 -41.20
C PRO A 32 -14.60 -59.28 -41.92
N GLY A 33 -13.60 -59.81 -41.18
CA GLY A 33 -12.22 -60.01 -41.63
C GLY A 33 -11.85 -61.41 -42.14
N ARG A 34 -10.60 -61.81 -41.79
CA ARG A 34 -9.83 -63.07 -42.05
C ARG A 34 -8.74 -62.94 -43.12
N LEU A 35 -7.58 -63.62 -43.10
CA LEU A 35 -6.77 -64.44 -42.16
C LEU A 35 -5.58 -64.98 -43.00
N LEU A 36 -4.35 -65.10 -42.46
CA LEU A 36 -3.22 -66.04 -42.78
C LEU A 36 -1.90 -65.37 -42.28
N ARG A 37 -1.16 -65.76 -41.22
CA ARG A 37 -0.49 -67.03 -40.82
C ARG A 37 0.36 -67.61 -41.97
N THR A 38 1.64 -68.01 -41.88
CA THR A 38 2.54 -68.49 -40.80
C THR A 38 3.93 -68.79 -41.47
N VAL A 39 5.11 -68.42 -40.92
CA VAL A 39 6.08 -69.23 -40.10
C VAL A 39 7.36 -69.77 -40.82
N ARG A 40 8.49 -69.69 -40.07
CA ARG A 40 9.80 -70.44 -40.09
C ARG A 40 10.84 -70.00 -41.15
N SER A 41 12.15 -69.88 -40.88
CA SER A 41 13.10 -70.64 -40.02
C SER A 41 14.46 -69.88 -39.85
N ARG A 42 15.15 -69.93 -38.68
CA ARG A 42 16.46 -70.58 -38.33
C ARG A 42 17.64 -70.32 -39.33
N VAL A 43 18.94 -70.12 -39.02
CA VAL A 43 19.85 -70.19 -37.84
C VAL A 43 21.28 -69.75 -38.29
N TRP A 44 21.98 -68.93 -37.48
CA TRP A 44 23.44 -68.85 -37.13
C TRP A 44 24.60 -68.32 -38.05
N TRP A 45 25.24 -67.25 -37.52
CA TRP A 45 26.67 -66.94 -37.20
C TRP A 45 27.77 -66.58 -38.26
N PHE A 46 28.29 -65.35 -38.05
CA PHE A 46 29.66 -64.77 -38.16
C PHE A 46 30.33 -64.37 -39.49
N GLY A 47 30.74 -63.08 -39.55
CA GLY A 47 31.73 -62.52 -40.48
C GLY A 47 31.84 -60.99 -40.37
N TRP A 48 33.06 -60.48 -40.10
CA TRP A 48 33.39 -59.08 -39.80
C TRP A 48 33.43 -58.12 -41.02
N LEU A 49 33.22 -56.83 -40.70
CA LEU A 49 33.78 -55.57 -41.27
C LEU A 49 33.27 -54.94 -42.58
N MET A 50 32.88 -53.66 -42.39
CA MET A 50 32.95 -52.45 -43.25
C MET A 50 31.73 -52.00 -44.08
N LEU A 51 31.29 -50.81 -43.66
CA LEU A 51 30.66 -49.68 -44.38
C LEU A 51 29.32 -49.86 -45.10
N GLY A 52 28.32 -49.11 -44.60
CA GLY A 52 27.42 -48.37 -45.49
C GLY A 52 25.95 -48.37 -45.07
N GLY A 53 25.52 -47.30 -44.38
CA GLY A 53 24.24 -46.66 -44.70
C GLY A 53 23.01 -47.00 -43.85
N LYS A 54 22.65 -46.01 -43.02
CA LYS A 54 21.29 -45.56 -42.66
C LYS A 54 20.44 -46.52 -41.80
N LEU A 55 20.37 -46.20 -40.51
CA LEU A 55 19.29 -46.62 -39.61
C LEU A 55 18.61 -45.39 -39.00
N LEU A 56 17.28 -45.44 -39.05
CA LEU A 56 16.34 -44.45 -38.56
C LEU A 56 16.50 -44.21 -37.06
N ALA A 57 16.46 -42.92 -36.71
CA ALA A 57 16.40 -42.42 -35.35
C ALA A 57 15.04 -42.77 -34.72
N GLY A 58 15.06 -43.56 -33.65
CA GLY A 58 14.09 -43.50 -32.57
C GLY A 58 14.82 -42.92 -31.37
N ALA A 59 14.70 -41.61 -31.16
CA ALA A 59 15.28 -40.94 -29.99
C ALA A 59 14.39 -41.24 -28.77
N ALA A 60 14.86 -42.13 -27.90
CA ALA A 60 14.52 -42.07 -26.49
C ALA A 60 15.31 -40.90 -25.90
N THR A 61 14.63 -39.82 -25.50
CA THR A 61 15.23 -38.74 -24.73
C THR A 61 15.51 -39.25 -23.32
N ALA A 62 16.75 -39.66 -23.08
CA ALA A 62 17.29 -39.76 -21.73
C ALA A 62 17.34 -38.35 -21.14
N ALA A 63 16.77 -38.17 -19.94
CA ALA A 63 16.92 -36.96 -19.14
C ALA A 63 18.42 -36.67 -18.98
N ALA A 64 18.84 -35.46 -19.37
CA ALA A 64 20.20 -35.01 -19.14
C ALA A 64 20.40 -34.87 -17.63
N LEU A 65 21.30 -35.68 -17.07
CA LEU A 65 21.84 -35.47 -15.72
C LEU A 65 22.62 -34.15 -15.75
N GLY A 66 22.01 -33.09 -15.18
CA GLY A 66 22.70 -31.82 -14.94
C GLY A 66 23.94 -32.03 -14.08
N THR A 67 24.98 -31.25 -14.34
CA THR A 67 26.23 -31.29 -13.58
C THR A 67 26.04 -30.58 -12.24
N ASN A 68 25.61 -31.31 -11.21
CA ASN A 68 25.60 -30.78 -9.84
C ASN A 68 27.03 -30.55 -9.37
N THR A 69 27.35 -29.34 -8.94
CA THR A 69 28.63 -29.10 -8.27
C THR A 69 28.57 -29.72 -6.87
N PRO A 70 29.62 -30.46 -6.43
CA PRO A 70 29.72 -30.88 -5.04
C PRO A 70 29.74 -29.65 -4.13
N LEU A 71 29.31 -29.81 -2.87
CA LEU A 71 29.33 -28.72 -1.89
C LEU A 71 30.73 -28.10 -1.82
N GLN A 72 30.87 -26.85 -2.25
CA GLN A 72 32.11 -26.08 -2.24
C GLN A 72 31.89 -24.83 -1.41
N ALA A 73 32.78 -24.56 -0.44
CA ALA A 73 32.77 -23.34 0.35
C ALA A 73 31.40 -22.99 1.00
N GLY A 74 30.64 -23.99 1.46
CA GLY A 74 29.36 -23.77 2.15
C GLY A 74 28.13 -23.62 1.26
N TRP A 75 28.23 -23.86 -0.05
CA TRP A 75 27.08 -23.83 -0.95
C TRP A 75 27.20 -24.87 -2.07
N ARG A 76 26.10 -25.16 -2.76
CA ARG A 76 26.07 -25.96 -4.01
C ARG A 76 25.15 -25.30 -5.03
N ALA A 77 25.44 -25.51 -6.32
CA ALA A 77 24.61 -25.05 -7.42
C ALA A 77 24.00 -26.24 -8.17
N ILE A 78 22.70 -26.14 -8.45
CA ILE A 78 21.92 -27.13 -9.17
C ILE A 78 21.43 -26.46 -10.45
N GLN A 79 21.71 -27.05 -11.60
CA GLN A 79 21.26 -26.50 -12.88
C GLN A 79 19.75 -26.67 -13.03
N LEU A 80 19.05 -25.58 -13.34
CA LEU A 80 17.61 -25.54 -13.54
C LEU A 80 17.23 -25.89 -14.98
N ALA A 81 16.07 -26.55 -15.13
CA ALA A 81 15.53 -26.97 -16.42
C ALA A 81 14.71 -25.86 -17.10
N VAL A 82 15.32 -24.69 -17.31
CA VAL A 82 14.62 -23.52 -17.86
C VAL A 82 14.17 -23.74 -19.32
N PRO A 83 12.89 -23.55 -19.66
CA PRO A 83 12.40 -23.68 -21.02
C PRO A 83 13.07 -22.70 -21.99
N SER A 84 13.46 -23.17 -23.18
CA SER A 84 14.06 -22.30 -24.22
C SER A 84 13.06 -21.36 -24.91
N THR A 85 11.77 -21.61 -24.72
CA THR A 85 10.66 -20.85 -25.30
C THR A 85 9.56 -20.74 -24.26
N GLY A 86 8.97 -19.57 -24.12
CA GLY A 86 7.91 -19.31 -23.17
C GLY A 86 7.25 -17.96 -23.42
N ARG A 87 6.43 -17.51 -22.48
CA ARG A 87 5.84 -16.17 -22.46
C ARG A 87 5.77 -15.67 -21.02
N THR A 88 5.84 -14.37 -20.83
CA THR A 88 5.60 -13.79 -19.51
C THR A 88 4.17 -14.07 -19.03
N GLY A 89 4.04 -14.37 -17.74
CA GLY A 89 2.76 -14.61 -17.07
C GLY A 89 2.42 -16.09 -16.97
N PHE A 90 1.13 -16.38 -16.83
CA PHE A 90 0.65 -17.66 -16.33
C PHE A 90 -0.24 -18.41 -17.32
N THR A 91 -0.26 -19.74 -17.17
CA THR A 91 -1.29 -20.61 -17.74
C THR A 91 -2.05 -21.32 -16.62
N PRO A 92 -3.39 -21.25 -16.58
CA PRO A 92 -4.16 -21.97 -15.58
C PRO A 92 -4.06 -23.48 -15.78
N VAL A 93 -3.74 -24.20 -14.70
CA VAL A 93 -3.76 -25.67 -14.65
C VAL A 93 -5.06 -26.11 -13.97
N PRO A 94 -5.97 -26.83 -14.67
CA PRO A 94 -7.22 -27.26 -14.04
C PRO A 94 -6.95 -28.21 -12.86
N ALA A 95 -7.43 -27.86 -11.66
CA ALA A 95 -7.21 -28.62 -10.42
C ALA A 95 -7.53 -30.12 -10.58
N ALA A 96 -8.69 -30.46 -11.17
CA ALA A 96 -9.08 -31.84 -11.42
C ALA A 96 -8.12 -32.59 -12.36
N SER A 97 -7.52 -31.90 -13.34
CA SER A 97 -6.51 -32.49 -14.22
C SER A 97 -5.18 -32.70 -13.50
N ALA A 98 -4.90 -31.90 -12.47
CA ALA A 98 -3.73 -32.04 -11.61
C ALA A 98 -3.90 -33.13 -10.53
N GLY A 99 -5.09 -33.72 -10.37
CA GLY A 99 -5.38 -34.68 -9.30
C GLY A 99 -5.89 -34.04 -8.00
N ILE A 100 -6.14 -32.73 -8.01
CA ILE A 100 -6.67 -31.98 -6.86
C ILE A 100 -8.21 -31.95 -6.94
N THR A 101 -8.87 -32.60 -5.98
CA THR A 101 -10.35 -32.69 -5.88
C THR A 101 -10.92 -31.85 -4.73
N PHE A 102 -10.17 -30.86 -4.27
CA PHE A 102 -10.51 -29.99 -3.15
C PHE A 102 -11.42 -28.81 -3.54
N SER A 103 -12.21 -28.31 -2.60
CA SER A 103 -12.88 -27.01 -2.68
C SER A 103 -12.97 -26.41 -1.27
N ASN A 104 -12.58 -25.15 -1.11
CA ASN A 104 -12.80 -24.45 0.15
C ASN A 104 -14.27 -24.04 0.20
N TRP A 105 -15.05 -24.72 1.02
CA TRP A 105 -16.50 -24.58 1.04
C TRP A 105 -16.95 -23.88 2.33
N VAL A 106 -18.01 -23.08 2.23
CA VAL A 106 -18.78 -22.60 3.37
C VAL A 106 -20.27 -22.66 3.06
N ALA A 107 -21.03 -23.44 3.83
CA ALA A 107 -22.46 -23.58 3.61
C ALA A 107 -23.19 -22.24 3.69
N GLN A 108 -24.15 -22.02 2.79
CA GLN A 108 -24.86 -20.74 2.69
C GLN A 108 -25.51 -20.32 4.01
N GLU A 109 -26.17 -21.24 4.72
CA GLU A 109 -26.79 -20.90 6.00
C GLU A 109 -25.76 -20.46 7.05
N ARG A 110 -24.56 -21.06 7.07
CA ARG A 110 -23.52 -20.70 8.03
C ARG A 110 -23.02 -19.27 7.78
N HIS A 111 -22.65 -18.94 6.55
CA HIS A 111 -22.11 -17.60 6.26
C HIS A 111 -23.15 -16.48 6.27
N LEU A 112 -24.44 -16.79 6.13
CA LEU A 112 -25.50 -15.80 6.32
C LEU A 112 -25.67 -15.44 7.80
N THR A 113 -25.35 -16.35 8.72
CA THR A 113 -25.45 -16.12 10.17
C THR A 113 -24.12 -15.79 10.84
N ASN A 114 -23.00 -16.00 10.17
CA ASN A 114 -21.67 -15.59 10.63
C ASN A 114 -20.85 -15.13 9.41
N GLN A 115 -20.74 -13.82 9.21
CA GLN A 115 -20.03 -13.27 8.06
C GLN A 115 -18.51 -13.43 8.15
N ILE A 116 -17.96 -13.70 9.33
CA ILE A 116 -16.50 -13.86 9.52
C ILE A 116 -15.98 -15.08 8.75
N LEU A 117 -16.82 -16.11 8.57
CA LEU A 117 -16.50 -17.28 7.75
C LEU A 117 -16.26 -16.92 6.26
N LEU A 118 -16.63 -15.71 5.82
CA LEU A 118 -16.36 -15.24 4.45
C LEU A 118 -14.94 -14.67 4.26
N ASN A 119 -14.17 -14.51 5.34
CA ASN A 119 -12.74 -14.15 5.27
C ASN A 119 -11.92 -15.24 4.54
N GLY A 120 -12.42 -16.47 4.50
CA GLY A 120 -11.85 -17.56 3.72
C GLY A 120 -10.86 -18.41 4.50
N ALA A 121 -10.06 -19.17 3.76
CA ALA A 121 -9.01 -20.03 4.32
C ALA A 121 -7.74 -19.94 3.46
N GLY A 122 -6.59 -20.15 4.08
CA GLY A 122 -5.28 -20.07 3.43
C GLY A 122 -4.84 -21.31 2.64
N VAL A 123 -3.65 -21.20 2.05
CA VAL A 123 -2.89 -22.28 1.42
C VAL A 123 -1.42 -22.16 1.86
N THR A 124 -0.72 -23.28 2.01
CA THR A 124 0.71 -23.31 2.32
C THR A 124 1.43 -24.34 1.47
N CYS A 125 2.70 -24.07 1.17
CA CYS A 125 3.54 -24.87 0.28
C CYS A 125 4.87 -25.21 0.96
N GLY A 126 5.33 -26.45 0.80
CA GLY A 126 6.63 -26.89 1.30
C GLY A 126 6.89 -28.36 0.98
N ASP A 127 8.16 -28.75 0.90
CA ASP A 127 8.57 -30.16 0.76
C ASP A 127 8.45 -30.85 2.12
N VAL A 128 7.33 -31.55 2.35
CA VAL A 128 7.03 -32.13 3.68
C VAL A 128 7.54 -33.56 3.84
N ASP A 129 8.01 -34.19 2.78
CA ASP A 129 8.53 -35.57 2.83
C ASP A 129 10.00 -35.71 2.39
N GLY A 130 10.65 -34.59 2.12
CA GLY A 130 12.08 -34.50 1.80
C GLY A 130 12.43 -35.06 0.42
N ASP A 131 11.46 -35.22 -0.48
CA ASP A 131 11.69 -35.79 -1.81
C ASP A 131 12.19 -34.76 -2.85
N GLY A 132 12.28 -33.49 -2.45
CA GLY A 132 12.76 -32.37 -3.25
C GLY A 132 11.69 -31.72 -4.11
N ARG A 133 10.42 -32.12 -4.01
CA ARG A 133 9.27 -31.43 -4.63
C ARG A 133 8.44 -30.74 -3.57
N VAL A 134 7.92 -29.57 -3.92
CA VAL A 134 7.04 -28.81 -3.02
C VAL A 134 5.64 -29.43 -3.04
N ASP A 135 5.13 -29.77 -1.86
CA ASP A 135 3.77 -30.24 -1.61
C ASP A 135 2.84 -29.08 -1.22
N VAL A 136 1.52 -29.31 -1.29
CA VAL A 136 0.53 -28.24 -1.09
C VAL A 136 -0.52 -28.63 -0.06
N TYR A 137 -0.76 -27.77 0.93
CA TYR A 137 -1.81 -27.93 1.92
C TYR A 137 -2.86 -26.82 1.84
N PHE A 138 -4.13 -27.19 1.73
CA PHE A 138 -5.26 -26.27 1.67
C PHE A 138 -6.10 -26.31 2.94
N GLY A 139 -6.36 -25.14 3.51
CA GLY A 139 -7.35 -24.94 4.57
C GLY A 139 -8.78 -24.87 4.04
N CYS A 140 -9.75 -25.35 4.81
CA CYS A 140 -11.18 -25.32 4.50
C CYS A 140 -11.99 -24.70 5.63
N VAL A 141 -12.88 -23.78 5.31
CA VAL A 141 -13.70 -23.08 6.31
C VAL A 141 -14.78 -23.99 6.91
N ASP A 142 -15.41 -24.87 6.12
CA ASP A 142 -16.55 -25.69 6.54
C ASP A 142 -16.39 -27.14 6.04
N GLY A 143 -15.23 -27.72 6.28
CA GLY A 143 -14.88 -29.07 5.83
C GLY A 143 -13.47 -29.50 6.25
N PRO A 144 -13.03 -30.71 5.85
CA PRO A 144 -11.67 -31.16 6.12
C PRO A 144 -10.66 -30.39 5.25
N ASN A 145 -9.50 -30.12 5.83
CA ASN A 145 -8.32 -29.64 5.13
C ASN A 145 -7.72 -30.75 4.26
N LYS A 146 -6.84 -30.38 3.32
CA LYS A 146 -6.24 -31.35 2.39
C LYS A 146 -4.75 -31.13 2.15
N LEU A 147 -3.97 -32.19 2.31
CA LEU A 147 -2.56 -32.27 1.92
C LEU A 147 -2.42 -33.04 0.61
N TYR A 148 -1.75 -32.42 -0.36
CA TYR A 148 -1.48 -32.97 -1.67
C TYR A 148 0.02 -33.12 -1.89
N ARG A 149 0.46 -34.37 -2.04
CA ARG A 149 1.84 -34.69 -2.39
C ARG A 149 2.08 -34.43 -3.87
N ASN A 150 3.17 -33.75 -4.22
CA ASN A 150 3.56 -33.47 -5.59
C ASN A 150 4.32 -34.66 -6.20
N LEU A 151 3.73 -35.23 -7.27
CA LEU A 151 4.29 -36.35 -8.03
C LEU A 151 5.14 -35.88 -9.23
N GLY A 152 5.28 -34.57 -9.42
CA GLY A 152 5.87 -33.93 -10.59
C GLY A 152 4.93 -33.85 -11.79
N ASN A 153 5.31 -33.08 -12.80
CA ASN A 153 4.53 -32.86 -14.03
C ASN A 153 3.08 -32.39 -13.76
N TRP A 154 2.90 -31.53 -12.75
CA TRP A 154 1.58 -31.02 -12.37
C TRP A 154 0.58 -32.12 -11.99
N LYS A 155 1.06 -33.17 -11.31
CA LYS A 155 0.25 -34.25 -10.76
C LYS A 155 0.42 -34.32 -9.25
N PHE A 156 -0.70 -34.46 -8.55
CA PHE A 156 -0.77 -34.46 -7.11
C PHE A 156 -1.59 -35.65 -6.60
N GLU A 157 -1.23 -36.16 -5.44
CA GLU A 157 -1.92 -37.22 -4.71
C GLU A 157 -2.43 -36.71 -3.37
N ASP A 158 -3.71 -36.93 -3.06
CA ASP A 158 -4.27 -36.63 -1.73
C ASP A 158 -3.72 -37.64 -0.71
N VAL A 159 -2.85 -37.15 0.19
CA VAL A 159 -2.23 -37.95 1.26
C VAL A 159 -2.77 -37.60 2.65
N THR A 160 -3.83 -36.79 2.72
CA THR A 160 -4.35 -36.16 3.96
C THR A 160 -4.58 -37.14 5.11
N GLU A 161 -5.26 -38.26 4.83
CA GLU A 161 -5.59 -39.28 5.85
C GLU A 161 -4.34 -40.00 6.36
N ALA A 162 -3.41 -40.33 5.46
CA ALA A 162 -2.15 -40.98 5.81
C ALA A 162 -1.24 -40.03 6.62
N ALA A 163 -1.29 -38.74 6.30
CA ALA A 163 -0.55 -37.68 6.97
C ALA A 163 -1.13 -37.28 8.32
N GLY A 164 -2.42 -37.52 8.58
CA GLY A 164 -3.08 -37.21 9.86
C GLY A 164 -3.53 -35.75 10.02
N VAL A 165 -3.61 -34.99 8.94
CA VAL A 165 -3.79 -33.51 8.95
C VAL A 165 -5.15 -33.05 8.41
N ALA A 166 -6.17 -33.91 8.41
CA ALA A 166 -7.49 -33.55 7.89
C ALA A 166 -8.19 -32.43 8.67
N CYS A 167 -7.84 -32.23 9.95
CA CYS A 167 -8.42 -31.22 10.85
C CYS A 167 -9.96 -31.16 10.79
N ALA A 168 -10.62 -32.32 10.73
CA ALA A 168 -12.05 -32.39 10.44
C ALA A 168 -12.89 -31.68 11.52
N GLY A 169 -13.77 -30.76 11.08
CA GLY A 169 -14.65 -29.99 11.98
C GLY A 169 -14.04 -28.70 12.52
N LEU A 170 -12.81 -28.37 12.10
CA LEU A 170 -12.17 -27.09 12.39
C LEU A 170 -12.52 -26.06 11.32
N ASP A 171 -13.05 -24.90 11.73
CA ASP A 171 -13.31 -23.78 10.82
C ASP A 171 -11.99 -23.08 10.47
N THR A 172 -11.19 -23.71 9.61
CA THR A 172 -9.80 -23.29 9.32
C THR A 172 -9.77 -21.93 8.66
N SER A 173 -8.90 -21.06 9.16
CA SER A 173 -8.64 -19.72 8.61
C SER A 173 -7.24 -19.63 8.01
N SER A 174 -6.19 -19.94 8.76
CA SER A 174 -4.80 -19.84 8.27
C SER A 174 -4.01 -21.12 8.45
N VAL A 175 -3.09 -21.35 7.52
CA VAL A 175 -2.18 -22.48 7.47
C VAL A 175 -0.76 -22.00 7.19
N LEU A 176 0.23 -22.64 7.81
CA LEU A 176 1.63 -22.27 7.71
C LEU A 176 2.50 -23.52 7.84
N LEU A 177 3.54 -23.63 7.02
CA LEU A 177 4.61 -24.62 7.16
C LEU A 177 5.89 -23.93 7.63
N ALA A 178 6.49 -24.43 8.70
CA ALA A 178 7.78 -23.97 9.22
C ALA A 178 8.42 -25.09 10.07
N ASP A 179 9.74 -25.08 10.18
CA ASP A 179 10.45 -25.97 11.10
C ASP A 179 10.38 -25.36 12.51
N VAL A 180 9.56 -25.95 13.40
CA VAL A 180 9.22 -25.37 14.70
C VAL A 180 10.18 -25.85 15.80
N ASP A 181 10.75 -27.04 15.68
CA ASP A 181 11.67 -27.63 16.66
C ASP A 181 13.13 -27.76 16.17
N GLY A 182 13.43 -27.24 14.99
CA GLY A 182 14.77 -27.13 14.44
C GLY A 182 15.34 -28.44 13.91
N ASP A 183 14.49 -29.42 13.63
CA ASP A 183 14.90 -30.77 13.23
C ASP A 183 15.09 -30.96 11.70
N TRP A 184 14.86 -29.88 10.94
CA TRP A 184 14.88 -29.75 9.47
C TRP A 184 13.58 -30.14 8.76
N ASP A 185 12.63 -30.75 9.44
CA ASP A 185 11.36 -31.13 8.86
C ASP A 185 10.37 -29.96 8.95
N LEU A 186 9.53 -29.80 7.93
CA LEU A 186 8.51 -28.75 7.94
C LEU A 186 7.32 -29.22 8.76
N ASP A 187 7.04 -28.54 9.87
CA ASP A 187 5.87 -28.73 10.70
C ASP A 187 4.69 -27.90 10.20
N LEU A 188 3.48 -28.34 10.52
CA LEU A 188 2.25 -27.70 10.10
C LEU A 188 1.58 -26.96 11.26
N ILE A 189 1.25 -25.69 11.05
CA ILE A 189 0.46 -24.89 11.98
C ILE A 189 -0.87 -24.52 11.32
N VAL A 190 -1.99 -24.79 12.00
CA VAL A 190 -3.35 -24.55 11.53
C VAL A 190 -4.13 -23.72 12.54
N SER A 191 -4.56 -22.54 12.13
CA SER A 191 -5.43 -21.64 12.91
C SER A 191 -6.88 -21.71 12.43
N SER A 192 -7.79 -21.33 13.32
CA SER A 192 -9.22 -21.41 13.06
C SER A 192 -10.02 -20.27 13.69
N VAL A 193 -11.26 -20.13 13.21
CA VAL A 193 -12.24 -19.22 13.82
C VAL A 193 -12.85 -19.90 15.06
N GLY A 194 -12.24 -19.70 16.22
CA GLY A 194 -12.75 -20.13 17.52
C GLY A 194 -12.30 -21.52 18.01
N GLY A 195 -11.80 -22.37 17.12
CA GLY A 195 -11.26 -23.69 17.47
C GLY A 195 -9.85 -23.65 18.08
N GLY A 196 -9.15 -22.52 17.95
CA GLY A 196 -7.75 -22.35 18.37
C GLY A 196 -6.76 -22.62 17.24
N THR A 197 -5.49 -22.65 17.61
CA THR A 197 -4.32 -22.86 16.75
C THR A 197 -3.63 -24.16 17.15
N HIS A 198 -3.47 -25.05 16.17
CA HIS A 198 -2.96 -26.40 16.32
C HIS A 198 -1.60 -26.50 15.63
N VAL A 199 -0.65 -27.18 16.29
CA VAL A 199 0.72 -27.40 15.79
C VAL A 199 0.90 -28.90 15.60
N PHE A 200 1.41 -29.31 14.46
CA PHE A 200 1.62 -30.70 14.10
C PHE A 200 3.08 -30.92 13.70
N PHE A 201 3.79 -31.76 14.45
CA PHE A 201 5.16 -32.12 14.14
C PHE A 201 5.22 -33.16 13.04
N ASN A 202 6.12 -32.94 12.08
CA ASN A 202 6.38 -33.86 10.99
C ASN A 202 7.50 -34.85 11.35
N ASP A 203 7.48 -36.05 10.75
CA ASP A 203 8.55 -37.05 10.92
C ASP A 203 9.55 -37.08 9.74
N GLY A 204 9.52 -36.03 8.92
CA GLY A 204 10.30 -35.88 7.69
C GLY A 204 9.84 -36.74 6.53
N ARG A 205 8.70 -37.45 6.67
CA ARG A 205 8.12 -38.30 5.63
C ARG A 205 6.68 -37.92 5.30
N GLY A 206 6.26 -36.72 5.69
CA GLY A 206 4.91 -36.20 5.49
C GLY A 206 3.88 -36.83 6.42
N ARG A 207 4.30 -37.42 7.55
CA ARG A 207 3.39 -37.89 8.60
C ARG A 207 3.47 -36.99 9.81
N PHE A 208 2.32 -36.50 10.22
CA PHE A 208 2.23 -35.50 11.25
C PHE A 208 1.61 -36.05 12.54
N VAL A 209 2.07 -35.51 13.66
CA VAL A 209 1.50 -35.77 14.99
C VAL A 209 1.23 -34.42 15.66
N GLU A 210 -0.02 -34.19 16.03
CA GLU A 210 -0.39 -32.98 16.76
C GLU A 210 0.36 -32.90 18.10
N LEU A 211 0.90 -31.73 18.42
CA LEU A 211 1.56 -31.43 19.68
C LEU A 211 0.61 -31.80 20.84
N PRO A 212 1.00 -32.71 21.75
CA PRO A 212 0.13 -33.12 22.85
C PRO A 212 0.06 -32.02 23.92
N GLN A 213 -1.03 -31.26 23.92
CA GLN A 213 -1.29 -30.18 24.86
C GLN A 213 -2.72 -30.22 25.41
N PRO A 214 -2.97 -29.70 26.63
CA PRO A 214 -4.30 -29.77 27.27
C PRO A 214 -5.37 -28.95 26.54
N ALA A 215 -4.97 -27.95 25.75
CA ALA A 215 -5.82 -27.14 24.90
C ALA A 215 -5.00 -26.61 23.71
N PRO A 216 -5.62 -26.34 22.55
CA PRO A 216 -4.93 -25.67 21.45
C PRO A 216 -4.45 -24.28 21.87
N LEU A 217 -3.46 -23.76 21.16
CA LEU A 217 -2.99 -22.39 21.32
C LEU A 217 -4.12 -21.42 20.93
N ASN A 218 -4.10 -20.20 21.47
CA ASN A 218 -5.07 -19.15 21.13
C ASN A 218 -6.57 -19.58 21.10
N PRO A 219 -7.08 -20.32 22.12
CA PRO A 219 -8.40 -20.93 22.05
C PRO A 219 -9.53 -19.89 22.11
N ARG A 220 -10.64 -20.16 21.40
CA ARG A 220 -11.87 -19.34 21.38
C ARG A 220 -11.74 -17.95 20.75
N ARG A 221 -10.61 -17.64 20.08
CA ARG A 221 -10.43 -16.39 19.32
C ARG A 221 -10.61 -16.62 17.82
N GLY A 222 -10.95 -15.55 17.10
CA GLY A 222 -11.08 -15.56 15.65
C GLY A 222 -9.74 -15.35 14.95
N ALA A 223 -8.83 -16.33 14.99
CA ALA A 223 -7.51 -16.20 14.36
C ALA A 223 -7.66 -15.99 12.85
N THR A 224 -6.92 -15.03 12.30
CA THR A 224 -6.87 -14.74 10.85
C THR A 224 -5.55 -15.19 10.28
N SER A 225 -4.49 -14.39 10.35
CA SER A 225 -3.18 -14.69 9.76
C SER A 225 -2.10 -14.99 10.81
N MET A 226 -1.05 -15.68 10.39
CA MET A 226 0.11 -16.02 11.21
C MET A 226 1.42 -15.63 10.53
N ALA A 227 2.43 -15.29 11.32
CA ALA A 227 3.80 -15.09 10.86
C ALA A 227 4.78 -15.60 11.93
N MET A 228 5.94 -16.09 11.49
CA MET A 228 6.99 -16.56 12.38
C MET A 228 8.34 -15.90 12.08
N ALA A 229 9.10 -15.59 13.14
CA ALA A 229 10.43 -15.00 13.07
C ALA A 229 11.20 -15.22 14.38
N ASP A 230 12.53 -15.15 14.34
CA ASP A 230 13.41 -15.09 15.52
C ASP A 230 13.44 -13.65 16.06
N ILE A 231 12.52 -13.32 16.97
CA ILE A 231 12.29 -11.93 17.38
C ILE A 231 13.24 -11.46 18.47
N ASP A 232 13.83 -12.35 19.27
CA ASP A 232 14.75 -11.98 20.34
C ASP A 232 16.20 -12.48 20.18
N GLY A 233 16.50 -13.09 19.04
CA GLY A 233 17.85 -13.42 18.59
C GLY A 233 18.41 -14.69 19.22
N ASP A 234 17.55 -15.57 19.75
CA ASP A 234 17.95 -16.87 20.29
C ASP A 234 17.98 -17.98 19.22
N GLY A 235 17.44 -17.70 18.03
CA GLY A 235 17.42 -18.58 16.87
C GLY A 235 16.16 -19.44 16.78
N ASP A 236 15.27 -19.43 17.78
CA ASP A 236 13.99 -20.11 17.74
C ASP A 236 12.97 -19.27 16.95
N LEU A 237 12.11 -19.92 16.17
CA LEU A 237 11.04 -19.21 15.46
C LEU A 237 9.85 -18.98 16.40
N ASP A 238 9.58 -17.72 16.72
CA ASP A 238 8.45 -17.27 17.52
C ASP A 238 7.21 -17.07 16.66
N LEU A 239 6.02 -17.21 17.24
CA LEU A 239 4.74 -17.18 16.51
C LEU A 239 3.91 -15.97 16.87
N TYR A 240 3.52 -15.20 15.85
CA TYR A 240 2.48 -14.17 15.98
C TYR A 240 1.18 -14.63 15.33
N ILE A 241 0.06 -14.41 16.03
CA ILE A 241 -1.30 -14.73 15.55
C ILE A 241 -2.15 -13.47 15.61
N ALA A 242 -2.58 -12.99 14.43
CA ALA A 242 -3.56 -11.92 14.32
C ALA A 242 -4.97 -12.46 14.62
N ASN A 243 -5.76 -11.68 15.35
CA ASN A 243 -7.10 -12.02 15.80
C ASN A 243 -8.13 -11.00 15.35
N TYR A 244 -9.26 -11.53 14.93
CA TYR A 244 -10.45 -10.79 14.54
C TYR A 244 -11.51 -10.96 15.63
N ARG A 245 -12.65 -11.55 15.31
CA ARG A 245 -13.61 -12.12 16.27
C ARG A 245 -14.11 -13.44 15.75
N THR A 246 -14.79 -14.22 16.59
CA THR A 246 -15.53 -15.41 16.14
C THR A 246 -16.92 -15.10 15.59
N VAL A 247 -17.54 -14.00 16.05
CA VAL A 247 -18.81 -13.43 15.57
C VAL A 247 -18.86 -11.91 15.77
N THR A 248 -19.61 -11.20 14.93
CA THR A 248 -19.79 -9.74 15.05
C THR A 248 -21.17 -9.37 15.60
N ILE A 249 -21.34 -8.11 16.02
CA ILE A 249 -22.65 -7.54 16.36
C ILE A 249 -23.61 -7.55 15.15
N ARG A 250 -23.09 -7.48 13.92
CA ARG A 250 -23.88 -7.53 12.68
C ARG A 250 -24.56 -8.88 12.51
N ASP A 251 -23.99 -9.94 13.08
CA ASP A 251 -24.55 -11.29 13.10
C ASP A 251 -25.64 -11.47 14.18
N GLN A 252 -25.85 -10.45 15.02
CA GLN A 252 -26.75 -10.48 16.18
C GLN A 252 -27.77 -9.33 16.14
N PRO A 253 -28.74 -9.33 15.19
CA PRO A 253 -29.60 -8.18 14.87
C PRO A 253 -30.54 -7.75 16.02
N ASN A 254 -30.67 -8.55 17.07
CA ASN A 254 -31.53 -8.29 18.23
C ASN A 254 -30.75 -7.96 19.51
N THR A 255 -29.48 -7.59 19.41
CA THR A 255 -28.66 -7.25 20.59
C THR A 255 -29.24 -6.07 21.35
N ARG A 256 -29.37 -6.23 22.67
CA ARG A 256 -29.94 -5.24 23.58
C ARG A 256 -28.87 -4.72 24.53
N PHE A 257 -28.69 -3.41 24.56
CA PHE A 257 -27.83 -2.73 25.52
C PHE A 257 -28.69 -2.18 26.65
N SER A 258 -28.28 -2.41 27.90
CA SER A 258 -28.84 -1.73 29.07
C SER A 258 -27.87 -0.65 29.55
N PHE A 259 -28.39 0.49 30.02
CA PHE A 259 -27.56 1.64 30.39
C PHE A 259 -28.07 2.32 31.66
N ARG A 260 -27.16 3.05 32.33
CA ARG A 260 -27.47 4.00 33.41
C ARG A 260 -26.69 5.28 33.21
N ILE A 261 -27.28 6.41 33.56
CA ILE A 261 -26.57 7.70 33.56
C ILE A 261 -25.69 7.80 34.81
N VAL A 262 -24.40 8.07 34.64
CA VAL A 262 -23.42 8.35 35.69
C VAL A 262 -22.72 9.66 35.33
N ASN A 263 -22.79 10.67 36.20
CA ASN A 263 -22.23 12.01 35.96
C ASN A 263 -22.67 12.65 34.63
N GLY A 264 -23.94 12.47 34.25
CA GLY A 264 -24.50 12.99 32.99
C GLY A 264 -24.10 12.19 31.74
N GLN A 265 -23.26 11.16 31.88
CA GLN A 265 -22.86 10.29 30.77
C GLN A 265 -23.53 8.92 30.87
N PRO A 266 -24.03 8.37 29.77
CA PRO A 266 -24.58 7.03 29.80
C PRO A 266 -23.48 5.96 29.84
N VAL A 267 -23.60 5.04 30.78
CA VAL A 267 -22.71 3.89 30.96
C VAL A 267 -23.50 2.62 30.68
N VAL A 268 -23.00 1.79 29.78
CA VAL A 268 -23.60 0.48 29.48
C VAL A 268 -23.34 -0.47 30.66
N LEU A 269 -24.39 -1.16 31.11
CA LEU A 269 -24.33 -2.08 32.25
C LEU A 269 -24.26 -3.54 31.80
N SER A 270 -25.04 -3.88 30.78
CA SER A 270 -25.12 -5.26 30.28
C SER A 270 -25.53 -5.31 28.81
N ILE A 271 -25.15 -6.41 28.16
CA ILE A 271 -25.50 -6.73 26.78
C ILE A 271 -26.29 -8.03 26.82
N ASN A 272 -27.52 -8.01 26.29
CA ASN A 272 -28.46 -9.14 26.37
C ASN A 272 -28.65 -9.67 27.80
N GLY A 273 -28.55 -8.78 28.81
CA GLY A 273 -28.66 -9.13 30.23
C GLY A 273 -27.37 -9.67 30.87
N ARG A 274 -26.29 -9.86 30.10
CA ARG A 274 -24.98 -10.31 30.60
C ARG A 274 -24.08 -9.13 30.96
N PRO A 275 -23.39 -9.15 32.11
CA PRO A 275 -22.55 -8.03 32.54
C PRO A 275 -21.33 -7.87 31.62
N LEU A 276 -20.84 -6.63 31.49
CA LEU A 276 -19.65 -6.34 30.66
C LEU A 276 -18.34 -6.97 31.21
N THR A 277 -18.35 -7.47 32.44
CA THR A 277 -17.25 -8.23 33.04
C THR A 277 -17.16 -9.67 32.54
N ASP A 278 -18.14 -10.12 31.75
CA ASP A 278 -18.03 -11.42 31.10
C ASP A 278 -16.83 -11.41 30.13
N PRO A 279 -16.03 -12.48 30.06
CA PRO A 279 -14.78 -12.48 29.30
C PRO A 279 -14.91 -12.11 27.82
N ASP A 280 -16.00 -12.51 27.16
CA ASP A 280 -16.28 -12.23 25.74
C ASP A 280 -16.91 -10.84 25.48
N LEU A 281 -17.27 -10.11 26.54
CA LEU A 281 -17.86 -8.77 26.47
C LEU A 281 -16.94 -7.68 27.03
N THR A 282 -15.90 -8.06 27.78
CA THR A 282 -14.91 -7.13 28.34
C THR A 282 -14.20 -6.39 27.21
N ASN A 283 -14.25 -5.04 27.24
CA ASN A 283 -13.68 -4.14 26.23
C ASN A 283 -14.14 -4.40 24.78
N ARG A 284 -15.26 -5.12 24.57
CA ARG A 284 -15.76 -5.41 23.21
C ARG A 284 -16.38 -4.20 22.53
N PHE A 285 -16.94 -3.26 23.28
CA PHE A 285 -17.64 -2.11 22.71
C PHE A 285 -17.18 -0.81 23.34
N ASN A 286 -16.88 0.17 22.49
CA ASN A 286 -16.78 1.57 22.87
C ASN A 286 -18.12 2.24 22.57
N PHE A 287 -18.63 3.05 23.50
CA PHE A 287 -19.90 3.76 23.32
C PHE A 287 -19.66 5.27 23.30
N LYS A 288 -20.13 5.92 22.24
CA LYS A 288 -20.11 7.38 22.09
C LYS A 288 -21.55 7.91 22.07
N LEU A 289 -21.80 9.00 22.79
CA LEU A 289 -23.08 9.71 22.73
C LEU A 289 -22.99 10.82 21.68
N LYS A 290 -23.79 10.75 20.64
CA LYS A 290 -23.95 11.83 19.67
C LYS A 290 -25.19 12.65 20.01
N LEU A 291 -25.00 13.88 20.48
CA LEU A 291 -26.10 14.83 20.68
C LEU A 291 -26.57 15.37 19.33
N GLY A 292 -27.88 15.28 19.05
CA GLY A 292 -28.51 15.92 17.89
C GLY A 292 -29.76 16.69 18.27
N ASP A 293 -30.34 17.40 17.30
CA ASP A 293 -31.49 18.32 17.49
C ASP A 293 -32.75 17.68 18.11
N ARG A 294 -32.83 16.34 18.14
CA ARG A 294 -33.94 15.56 18.70
C ARG A 294 -33.54 14.66 19.88
N GLY A 295 -32.39 14.91 20.52
CA GLY A 295 -31.85 14.11 21.61
C GLY A 295 -30.60 13.31 21.21
N GLY A 296 -29.95 12.68 22.20
CA GLY A 296 -28.72 11.91 22.00
C GLY A 296 -28.94 10.53 21.37
N THR A 297 -28.17 10.17 20.35
CA THR A 297 -28.09 8.83 19.75
C THR A 297 -26.82 8.13 20.23
N PHE A 298 -26.92 6.88 20.65
CA PHE A 298 -25.75 6.06 20.99
C PHE A 298 -25.12 5.48 19.73
N ILE A 299 -23.82 5.71 19.56
CA ILE A 299 -22.99 5.03 18.58
C ILE A 299 -22.18 4.00 19.36
N HIS A 300 -22.24 2.74 18.93
CA HIS A 300 -21.37 1.70 19.45
C HIS A 300 -20.32 1.38 18.38
N GLU A 301 -19.07 1.28 18.81
CA GLU A 301 -17.96 0.79 18.02
C GLU A 301 -17.57 -0.56 18.63
N GLU A 302 -17.65 -1.62 17.84
CA GLU A 302 -17.22 -2.95 18.27
C GLU A 302 -15.71 -3.08 18.01
N ASN A 303 -14.95 -3.40 19.05
CA ASN A 303 -13.51 -3.63 18.99
C ASN A 303 -13.23 -5.08 18.57
N GLY A 304 -12.07 -5.37 17.97
CA GLY A 304 -11.63 -6.74 17.70
C GLY A 304 -11.16 -7.47 18.96
N GLU A 305 -10.45 -8.59 18.79
CA GLU A 305 -9.79 -9.33 19.87
C GLU A 305 -8.29 -9.01 19.89
N PRO A 306 -7.65 -9.00 21.07
CA PRO A 306 -6.19 -8.84 21.12
C PRO A 306 -5.48 -9.93 20.32
N ASP A 307 -4.45 -9.53 19.59
CA ASP A 307 -3.50 -10.46 18.96
C ASP A 307 -2.66 -11.19 20.02
N VAL A 308 -1.96 -12.26 19.62
CA VAL A 308 -1.07 -13.03 20.50
C VAL A 308 0.30 -13.19 19.86
N LEU A 309 1.34 -12.82 20.61
CA LEU A 309 2.72 -13.17 20.34
C LEU A 309 3.14 -14.29 21.31
N LEU A 310 3.79 -15.31 20.80
CA LEU A 310 4.18 -16.52 21.50
C LEU A 310 5.68 -16.79 21.29
N LEU A 311 6.43 -16.87 22.39
CA LEU A 311 7.84 -17.28 22.35
C LEU A 311 7.97 -18.79 22.26
N ASN A 312 8.78 -19.30 21.35
CA ASN A 312 9.10 -20.71 21.23
C ASN A 312 10.33 -21.05 22.09
N ASP A 313 10.41 -22.28 22.62
CA ASP A 313 11.58 -22.78 23.37
C ASP A 313 12.49 -23.69 22.53
N GLY A 314 12.30 -23.67 21.21
CA GLY A 314 12.98 -24.55 20.25
C GLY A 314 12.51 -25.99 20.26
N GLN A 315 11.47 -26.32 21.03
CA GLN A 315 10.84 -27.65 21.07
C GLN A 315 9.34 -27.57 20.76
N GLY A 316 8.91 -26.46 20.16
CA GLY A 316 7.51 -26.13 19.90
C GLY A 316 6.67 -25.91 21.16
N ARG A 317 7.28 -25.55 22.30
CA ARG A 317 6.50 -25.07 23.45
C ARG A 317 6.42 -23.56 23.45
N PHE A 318 5.19 -23.07 23.34
CA PHE A 318 4.91 -21.65 23.18
C PHE A 318 4.51 -20.97 24.50
N THR A 319 5.13 -19.82 24.80
CA THR A 319 4.80 -18.98 25.96
C THR A 319 4.27 -17.62 25.51
N PRO A 320 3.05 -17.20 25.92
CA PRO A 320 2.49 -15.92 25.50
C PRO A 320 3.23 -14.73 26.11
N VAL A 321 3.46 -13.72 25.26
CA VAL A 321 4.02 -12.43 25.64
C VAL A 321 2.91 -11.49 26.14
N SER A 322 3.19 -10.72 27.19
CA SER A 322 2.29 -9.69 27.68
C SER A 322 2.39 -8.42 26.83
N TRP A 323 1.25 -7.81 26.53
CA TRP A 323 1.20 -6.50 25.87
C TRP A 323 1.60 -5.35 26.81
N THR A 324 1.54 -5.53 28.13
CA THR A 324 1.57 -4.43 29.11
C THR A 324 2.73 -4.51 30.11
N ASP A 325 3.66 -5.45 29.96
CA ASP A 325 4.81 -5.60 30.86
C ASP A 325 6.02 -4.70 30.47
N GLY A 326 5.88 -3.91 29.41
CA GLY A 326 6.92 -3.04 28.86
C GLY A 326 7.69 -3.64 27.68
N ARG A 327 7.38 -4.87 27.25
CA ARG A 327 7.88 -5.44 25.99
C ARG A 327 7.27 -4.74 24.77
N PHE A 328 6.04 -4.26 24.86
CA PHE A 328 5.46 -3.33 23.88
C PHE A 328 5.34 -1.92 24.45
N GLN A 329 5.78 -0.94 23.66
CA GLN A 329 5.85 0.47 24.04
C GLN A 329 5.22 1.36 22.99
N GLU A 330 4.56 2.43 23.45
CA GLU A 330 4.12 3.54 22.62
C GLU A 330 5.30 4.20 21.89
N ALA A 331 5.00 5.05 20.91
CA ALA A 331 6.02 5.72 20.12
C ALA A 331 6.94 6.63 20.96
N ASP A 332 6.52 7.07 22.16
CA ASP A 332 7.33 7.84 23.10
C ASP A 332 8.18 6.98 24.07
N GLY A 333 8.03 5.66 24.02
CA GLY A 333 8.76 4.69 24.85
C GLY A 333 8.03 4.28 26.14
N HIS A 334 6.84 4.80 26.42
CA HIS A 334 6.06 4.33 27.56
C HIS A 334 5.44 2.95 27.29
N PRO A 335 5.42 2.02 28.28
CA PRO A 335 4.70 0.75 28.13
C PRO A 335 3.23 0.94 27.76
N LEU A 336 2.69 0.04 26.93
CA LEU A 336 1.26 0.06 26.65
C LEU A 336 0.43 -0.14 27.92
N GLY A 337 -0.63 0.65 28.08
CA GLY A 337 -1.57 0.51 29.19
C GLY A 337 -2.54 -0.66 29.04
N GLN A 338 -2.79 -1.11 27.81
CA GLN A 338 -3.69 -2.20 27.46
C GLN A 338 -3.31 -2.83 26.12
N PRO A 339 -3.72 -4.07 25.85
CA PRO A 339 -3.55 -4.67 24.52
C PRO A 339 -4.26 -3.85 23.43
N PRO A 340 -3.71 -3.76 22.21
CA PRO A 340 -4.45 -3.28 21.05
C PRO A 340 -5.70 -4.14 20.82
N LEU A 341 -6.81 -3.50 20.44
CA LEU A 341 -8.10 -4.16 20.18
C LEU A 341 -8.54 -3.99 18.73
N GLY A 342 -7.57 -4.05 17.82
CA GLY A 342 -7.79 -3.96 16.38
C GLY A 342 -8.48 -5.20 15.82
N TRP A 343 -9.02 -5.07 14.61
CA TRP A 343 -9.61 -6.17 13.86
C TRP A 343 -8.53 -6.79 12.95
N GLY A 344 -7.61 -7.56 13.53
CA GLY A 344 -6.43 -8.06 12.83
C GLY A 344 -6.76 -8.99 11.66
N LEU A 345 -6.23 -8.68 10.47
CA LEU A 345 -6.43 -9.47 9.25
C LEU A 345 -5.15 -10.10 8.71
N SER A 346 -4.09 -9.30 8.59
CA SER A 346 -2.80 -9.73 8.03
C SER A 346 -1.66 -9.26 8.92
N VAL A 347 -0.62 -10.08 9.02
CA VAL A 347 0.57 -9.80 9.82
C VAL A 347 1.80 -10.25 9.04
N THR A 348 2.90 -9.53 9.17
CA THR A 348 4.21 -9.95 8.64
C THR A 348 5.33 -9.47 9.54
N PHE A 349 6.46 -10.21 9.51
CA PHE A 349 7.74 -9.78 10.06
C PHE A 349 8.68 -9.38 8.93
N ARG A 350 9.32 -8.22 9.04
CA ARG A 350 10.31 -7.68 8.08
C ARG A 350 11.24 -6.69 8.77
N ASP A 351 12.47 -6.55 8.32
CA ASP A 351 13.38 -5.48 8.78
C ASP A 351 13.04 -4.14 8.09
N LEU A 352 12.28 -3.26 8.74
CA LEU A 352 11.80 -1.99 8.15
C LEU A 352 12.82 -0.85 8.26
N ASN A 353 13.77 -0.96 9.18
CA ASN A 353 14.73 0.10 9.50
C ASN A 353 16.19 -0.24 9.10
N GLY A 354 16.45 -1.47 8.65
CA GLY A 354 17.73 -1.96 8.18
C GLY A 354 18.69 -2.45 9.28
N ASP A 355 18.22 -2.61 10.53
CA ASP A 355 19.07 -3.05 11.64
C ASP A 355 19.28 -4.58 11.70
N GLY A 356 18.47 -5.35 10.96
CA GLY A 356 18.48 -6.81 10.90
C GLY A 356 17.63 -7.51 11.96
N ALA A 357 16.83 -6.77 12.73
CA ALA A 357 15.78 -7.32 13.58
C ALA A 357 14.45 -7.38 12.83
N PRO A 358 13.64 -8.42 13.06
CA PRO A 358 12.31 -8.49 12.47
C PRO A 358 11.37 -7.50 13.17
N ASP A 359 10.94 -6.47 12.44
CA ASP A 359 9.87 -5.56 12.82
C ASP A 359 8.50 -6.17 12.47
N LEU A 360 7.45 -5.72 13.17
CA LEU A 360 6.10 -6.30 13.06
C LEU A 360 5.12 -5.29 12.46
N TYR A 361 4.46 -5.64 11.36
CA TYR A 361 3.32 -4.89 10.81
C TYR A 361 2.04 -5.73 10.89
N VAL A 362 0.99 -5.17 11.50
CA VAL A 362 -0.36 -5.76 11.56
C VAL A 362 -1.39 -4.85 10.89
N CYS A 363 -2.02 -5.36 9.82
CA CYS A 363 -3.18 -4.75 9.16
C CYS A 363 -4.44 -4.95 10.00
N ASN A 364 -5.20 -3.88 10.20
CA ASN A 364 -6.50 -3.93 10.86
C ASN A 364 -7.66 -3.49 9.95
N ASP A 365 -8.80 -4.17 10.08
CA ASP A 365 -10.04 -3.85 9.36
C ASP A 365 -10.80 -2.66 10.00
N PHE A 366 -11.81 -2.19 9.26
CA PHE A 366 -12.75 -1.12 9.59
C PHE A 366 -12.13 0.25 9.76
N ASN A 367 -12.04 0.78 10.97
CA ASN A 367 -11.42 2.06 11.30
C ASN A 367 -10.42 1.88 12.45
N SER A 368 -10.00 0.63 12.70
CA SER A 368 -8.93 0.35 13.63
C SER A 368 -7.61 0.71 12.94
N PRO A 369 -6.77 1.56 13.53
CA PRO A 369 -5.46 1.86 12.96
C PRO A 369 -4.59 0.60 12.87
N ASP A 370 -3.77 0.51 11.83
CA ASP A 370 -2.72 -0.52 11.75
C ASP A 370 -1.72 -0.37 12.89
N ASN A 371 -1.15 -1.49 13.34
CA ASN A 371 -0.09 -1.49 14.34
C ASN A 371 1.25 -1.81 13.67
N VAL A 372 2.21 -0.90 13.78
CA VAL A 372 3.58 -1.10 13.27
C VAL A 372 4.55 -0.95 14.42
N TRP A 373 5.40 -1.96 14.62
CA TRP A 373 6.30 -2.05 15.76
C TRP A 373 7.72 -2.29 15.32
N LEU A 374 8.63 -1.41 15.74
CA LEU A 374 10.07 -1.58 15.56
C LEU A 374 10.63 -2.43 16.70
N ASN A 375 11.33 -3.50 16.38
CA ASN A 375 11.94 -4.43 17.32
C ASN A 375 13.38 -4.01 17.63
N ASP A 376 13.81 -4.10 18.89
CA ASP A 376 15.20 -3.84 19.27
C ASP A 376 16.14 -5.05 19.06
N GLY A 377 15.61 -6.14 18.49
CA GLY A 377 16.33 -7.39 18.24
C GLY A 377 16.39 -8.32 19.45
N HIS A 378 15.82 -7.91 20.58
CA HIS A 378 15.65 -8.70 21.82
C HIS A 378 14.17 -8.89 22.16
N GLY A 379 13.32 -8.73 21.15
CA GLY A 379 11.88 -8.91 21.21
C GLY A 379 11.14 -7.81 21.95
N ARG A 380 11.77 -6.65 22.22
CA ARG A 380 11.06 -5.47 22.71
C ARG A 380 10.71 -4.58 21.53
N PHE A 381 9.45 -4.17 21.50
CA PHE A 381 8.80 -3.50 20.41
C PHE A 381 8.41 -2.07 20.80
N ARG A 382 8.74 -1.11 19.94
CA ARG A 382 8.29 0.29 20.04
C ARG A 382 7.41 0.63 18.86
N ALA A 383 6.26 1.25 19.10
CA ALA A 383 5.36 1.67 18.03
C ALA A 383 6.07 2.66 17.08
N LEU A 384 5.82 2.51 15.77
CA LEU A 384 6.35 3.39 14.75
C LEU A 384 5.92 4.86 15.02
N PRO A 385 6.83 5.85 14.95
CA PRO A 385 6.51 7.24 15.21
C PRO A 385 5.30 7.75 14.44
N GLN A 386 4.44 8.54 15.10
CA GLN A 386 3.14 8.95 14.54
C GLN A 386 3.24 9.62 13.18
N LEU A 387 4.34 10.33 12.90
CA LEU A 387 4.55 11.06 11.65
C LEU A 387 5.23 10.25 10.53
N ALA A 388 5.67 9.02 10.81
CA ALA A 388 6.36 8.16 9.84
C ALA A 388 5.45 7.74 8.68
N LEU A 389 4.17 7.46 8.97
CA LEU A 389 3.11 7.21 7.99
C LEU A 389 2.08 8.34 8.11
N ARG A 390 1.81 9.04 7.00
CA ARG A 390 0.86 10.17 6.99
C ARG A 390 -0.57 9.77 6.63
N GLN A 391 -0.72 8.70 5.87
CA GLN A 391 -2.00 8.14 5.46
C GLN A 391 -1.94 6.61 5.51
N THR A 392 -3.03 5.97 5.90
CA THR A 392 -3.16 4.51 5.92
C THR A 392 -4.50 4.09 5.30
N PRO A 393 -4.68 2.81 4.93
CA PRO A 393 -5.99 2.31 4.53
C PRO A 393 -7.04 2.55 5.63
N LEU A 394 -8.31 2.60 5.22
CA LEU A 394 -9.41 2.55 6.18
C LEU A 394 -9.55 1.12 6.70
N SER A 395 -9.73 0.17 5.78
CA SER A 395 -9.74 -1.26 6.06
C SER A 395 -8.47 -1.88 5.49
N CYS A 396 -7.41 -2.04 6.29
CA CYS A 396 -6.18 -2.72 5.85
C CYS A 396 -6.47 -4.23 5.77
N MET A 397 -6.63 -4.74 4.55
CA MET A 397 -7.04 -6.14 4.34
C MET A 397 -5.86 -7.11 4.28
N GLY A 398 -4.73 -6.64 3.74
CA GLY A 398 -3.51 -7.41 3.57
C GLY A 398 -2.34 -6.51 3.22
N LEU A 399 -1.13 -7.00 3.44
CA LEU A 399 0.10 -6.27 3.15
C LEU A 399 1.22 -7.16 2.61
N ASP A 400 2.16 -6.54 1.91
CA ASP A 400 3.46 -7.11 1.59
C ASP A 400 4.51 -5.99 1.54
N ILE A 401 5.78 -6.36 1.66
CA ILE A 401 6.90 -5.44 1.80
C ILE A 401 8.04 -5.87 0.87
N GLY A 402 8.55 -4.92 0.10
CA GLY A 402 9.59 -5.17 -0.90
C GLY A 402 10.21 -3.87 -1.40
N ASP A 403 11.39 -3.94 -2.00
CA ASP A 403 12.11 -2.78 -2.52
C ASP A 403 11.65 -2.54 -3.98
N VAL A 404 10.62 -1.72 -4.17
CA VAL A 404 9.95 -1.57 -5.47
C VAL A 404 10.67 -0.61 -6.41
N ASN A 405 11.59 0.20 -5.86
CA ASN A 405 12.34 1.23 -6.60
C ASN A 405 13.84 0.91 -6.74
N ARG A 406 14.31 -0.16 -6.08
CA ARG A 406 15.69 -0.67 -6.05
C ARG A 406 16.70 0.26 -5.38
N ASP A 407 16.26 1.02 -4.37
CA ASP A 407 17.13 1.91 -3.59
C ASP A 407 17.75 1.27 -2.35
N GLY A 408 17.37 0.02 -2.05
CA GLY A 408 17.87 -0.76 -0.92
C GLY A 408 17.05 -0.59 0.37
N TYR A 409 15.96 0.18 0.34
CA TYR A 409 15.02 0.30 1.45
C TYR A 409 13.70 -0.42 1.14
N PRO A 410 13.14 -1.17 2.10
CA PRO A 410 11.87 -1.85 1.88
C PRO A 410 10.69 -0.87 1.92
N ASP A 411 9.84 -0.96 0.91
CA ASP A 411 8.57 -0.23 0.78
C ASP A 411 7.40 -1.08 1.27
N ILE A 412 6.34 -0.43 1.72
CA ILE A 412 5.17 -1.12 2.27
C ILE A 412 3.98 -0.95 1.31
N PHE A 413 3.39 -2.06 0.87
CA PHE A 413 2.15 -2.05 0.11
C PHE A 413 1.00 -2.63 0.95
N THR A 414 -0.11 -1.89 1.07
CA THR A 414 -1.30 -2.32 1.81
C THR A 414 -2.57 -2.21 0.98
N LEU A 415 -3.51 -3.12 1.21
CA LEU A 415 -4.76 -3.26 0.45
C LEU A 415 -5.96 -2.66 1.18
N ASP A 416 -6.90 -2.14 0.40
CA ASP A 416 -8.27 -1.78 0.78
C ASP A 416 -9.24 -2.22 -0.35
N MET A 417 -10.51 -1.83 -0.28
CA MET A 417 -11.59 -2.37 -1.10
C MET A 417 -11.99 -1.48 -2.30
N LEU A 418 -11.11 -0.60 -2.77
CA LEU A 418 -11.44 0.31 -3.88
C LEU A 418 -11.47 -0.44 -5.22
N SER A 419 -12.63 -0.43 -5.88
CA SER A 419 -12.78 -1.03 -7.20
C SER A 419 -12.02 -0.25 -8.29
N PRO A 420 -11.29 -0.90 -9.23
CA PRO A 420 -10.77 -0.23 -10.42
C PRO A 420 -11.89 0.08 -11.43
N VAL A 421 -13.08 -0.53 -11.29
CA VAL A 421 -14.21 -0.37 -12.22
C VAL A 421 -15.09 0.81 -11.80
N HIS A 422 -15.09 1.87 -12.62
CA HIS A 422 -15.82 3.11 -12.33
C HIS A 422 -17.31 2.90 -12.06
N GLU A 423 -18.02 2.08 -12.86
CA GLU A 423 -19.44 1.78 -12.65
C GLU A 423 -19.71 1.14 -11.28
N ARG A 424 -18.79 0.31 -10.79
CA ARG A 424 -18.93 -0.37 -9.51
C ARG A 424 -18.80 0.61 -8.34
N ARG A 425 -17.92 1.61 -8.45
CA ARG A 425 -17.75 2.68 -7.45
C ARG A 425 -19.04 3.48 -7.17
N PHE A 426 -20.00 3.53 -8.11
CA PHE A 426 -21.30 4.19 -7.86
C PHE A 426 -22.24 3.37 -6.99
N ARG A 427 -22.11 2.04 -6.99
CA ARG A 427 -22.95 1.13 -6.21
C ARG A 427 -22.29 0.68 -4.92
N GLN A 428 -20.96 0.72 -4.85
CA GLN A 428 -20.22 0.39 -3.65
C GLN A 428 -19.93 1.62 -2.81
N ARG A 429 -20.38 1.62 -1.56
CA ARG A 429 -19.93 2.57 -0.55
C ARG A 429 -19.52 1.86 0.72
N VAL A 430 -18.42 2.33 1.30
CA VAL A 430 -18.04 1.99 2.65
C VAL A 430 -18.98 2.71 3.61
N ASP A 431 -19.64 1.97 4.51
CA ASP A 431 -20.56 2.50 5.53
C ASP A 431 -19.82 3.15 6.72
N LEU A 432 -18.49 3.28 6.61
CA LEU A 432 -17.63 3.98 7.55
C LEU A 432 -17.31 5.36 6.98
N ARG A 433 -17.47 6.39 7.81
CA ARG A 433 -17.02 7.74 7.47
C ARG A 433 -15.63 7.91 8.09
N PRO A 434 -14.60 8.29 7.30
CA PRO A 434 -13.34 8.72 7.87
C PRO A 434 -13.60 9.86 8.86
N ASP A 435 -12.91 9.84 9.99
CA ASP A 435 -12.95 10.96 10.92
C ASP A 435 -12.36 12.20 10.22
N ILE A 436 -13.03 13.34 10.41
CA ILE A 436 -12.54 14.63 9.91
C ILE A 436 -11.34 15.01 10.78
N PRO A 437 -10.14 15.21 10.21
CA PRO A 437 -8.98 15.60 10.99
C PRO A 437 -9.27 16.88 11.77
N PRO A 438 -8.99 16.95 13.08
CA PRO A 438 -9.05 18.21 13.80
C PRO A 438 -8.00 19.18 13.23
N PHE A 439 -8.41 20.43 13.01
CA PHE A 439 -7.54 21.47 12.44
C PHE A 439 -6.23 21.60 13.23
N GLY A 440 -5.10 21.67 12.51
CA GLY A 440 -3.78 21.84 13.10
C GLY A 440 -3.18 20.59 13.77
N ASN A 441 -3.87 19.44 13.78
CA ASN A 441 -3.30 18.21 14.29
C ASN A 441 -2.45 17.50 13.22
N LEU A 442 -1.16 17.84 13.18
CA LEU A 442 -0.19 17.24 12.26
C LEU A 442 0.05 15.74 12.52
N GLU A 443 -0.27 15.26 13.71
CA GLU A 443 -0.12 13.87 14.13
C GLU A 443 -1.33 13.00 13.74
N TYR A 444 -2.41 13.60 13.25
CA TYR A 444 -3.55 12.82 12.77
C TYR A 444 -3.18 12.05 11.50
N ARG A 445 -3.09 10.72 11.59
CA ARG A 445 -2.92 9.82 10.43
C ARG A 445 -4.26 9.60 9.77
N GLN A 446 -4.41 10.09 8.54
CA GLN A 446 -5.68 9.96 7.83
C GLN A 446 -5.89 8.55 7.30
N GLN A 447 -7.05 7.95 7.59
CA GLN A 447 -7.48 6.70 7.00
C GLN A 447 -8.33 6.93 5.74
N VAL A 448 -8.02 6.24 4.64
CA VAL A 448 -8.72 6.41 3.35
C VAL A 448 -8.98 5.06 2.69
N SER A 449 -10.19 4.86 2.15
CA SER A 449 -10.61 3.60 1.52
C SER A 449 -9.98 3.35 0.13
N ARG A 450 -8.68 3.07 0.10
CA ARG A 450 -7.89 2.70 -1.09
C ARG A 450 -6.60 2.00 -0.69
N ASN A 451 -5.98 1.29 -1.63
CA ASN A 451 -4.65 0.74 -1.41
C ASN A 451 -3.63 1.87 -1.18
N MET A 452 -2.57 1.55 -0.44
CA MET A 452 -1.44 2.45 -0.20
C MET A 452 -0.14 1.80 -0.65
N LEU A 453 0.75 2.59 -1.24
CA LEU A 453 2.15 2.25 -1.49
C LEU A 453 2.99 3.28 -0.76
N GLN A 454 3.60 2.87 0.34
CA GLN A 454 4.41 3.70 1.23
C GLN A 454 5.87 3.54 0.82
N LEU A 455 6.37 4.50 0.06
CA LEU A 455 7.75 4.54 -0.40
C LEU A 455 8.66 4.96 0.76
N ASN A 456 9.63 4.14 1.13
CA ASN A 456 10.57 4.41 2.21
C ASN A 456 11.53 5.53 1.80
N ARG A 457 11.80 6.47 2.71
CA ARG A 457 12.67 7.63 2.46
C ARG A 457 14.09 7.44 2.98
N GLY A 458 14.41 6.25 3.50
CA GLY A 458 15.72 5.88 4.04
C GLY A 458 15.96 6.30 5.49
N ASP A 459 14.95 6.91 6.14
CA ASP A 459 14.98 7.37 7.54
C ASP A 459 13.80 6.80 8.35
N THR A 460 13.20 5.70 7.88
CA THR A 460 12.00 5.08 8.46
C THR A 460 10.77 6.00 8.43
N THR A 461 10.78 7.04 7.58
CA THR A 461 9.58 7.78 7.16
C THR A 461 9.19 7.39 5.75
N PHE A 462 7.90 7.51 5.42
CA PHE A 462 7.37 7.04 4.15
C PHE A 462 6.56 8.10 3.42
N ALA A 463 6.60 8.05 2.09
CA ALA A 463 5.75 8.82 1.20
C ALA A 463 4.67 7.91 0.60
N GLU A 464 3.41 8.27 0.77
CA GLU A 464 2.31 7.55 0.13
C GLU A 464 2.22 7.94 -1.36
N ILE A 465 2.29 6.95 -2.25
CA ILE A 465 2.39 7.17 -3.70
C ILE A 465 1.44 6.30 -4.55
N ALA A 466 0.48 5.55 -3.99
CA ALA A 466 -0.28 4.54 -4.75
C ALA A 466 -1.00 5.11 -5.98
N GLN A 467 -1.58 6.32 -5.87
CA GLN A 467 -2.26 6.97 -6.99
C GLN A 467 -1.28 7.43 -8.08
N MET A 468 -0.08 7.88 -7.67
CA MET A 468 0.99 8.21 -8.62
C MET A 468 1.49 6.94 -9.30
N ALA A 469 1.63 5.85 -8.55
CA ALA A 469 2.10 4.57 -9.05
C ALA A 469 1.06 3.83 -9.91
N GLY A 470 -0.23 4.11 -9.74
CA GLY A 470 -1.32 3.46 -10.48
C GLY A 470 -1.83 2.16 -9.86
N VAL A 471 -1.68 2.00 -8.54
CA VAL A 471 -2.01 0.77 -7.78
C VAL A 471 -3.02 1.01 -6.66
N GLU A 472 -3.73 2.14 -6.68
CA GLU A 472 -4.63 2.54 -5.59
C GLU A 472 -5.90 1.68 -5.48
N ALA A 473 -6.22 0.88 -6.50
CA ALA A 473 -7.48 0.14 -6.60
C ALA A 473 -7.28 -1.29 -7.09
N ALA A 474 -7.78 -2.27 -6.33
CA ALA A 474 -7.70 -3.70 -6.66
C ALA A 474 -8.97 -4.49 -6.28
N ASP A 475 -10.14 -3.83 -6.30
CA ASP A 475 -11.43 -4.41 -5.87
C ASP A 475 -11.41 -4.81 -4.38
N TRP A 476 -12.28 -5.73 -3.95
CA TRP A 476 -12.28 -6.26 -2.59
C TRP A 476 -11.07 -7.18 -2.41
N ALA A 477 -9.92 -6.59 -2.12
CA ALA A 477 -8.61 -7.22 -2.16
C ALA A 477 -8.21 -7.84 -0.82
N TRP A 478 -7.43 -8.93 -0.85
CA TRP A 478 -7.06 -9.71 0.34
C TRP A 478 -5.55 -9.95 0.48
N THR A 479 -4.93 -10.58 -0.51
CA THR A 479 -3.50 -10.94 -0.44
C THR A 479 -2.74 -10.23 -1.54
N PRO A 480 -1.84 -9.28 -1.21
CA PRO A 480 -0.89 -8.72 -2.17
C PRO A 480 0.41 -9.53 -2.16
N MET A 481 1.12 -9.55 -3.28
CA MET A 481 2.46 -10.09 -3.37
C MET A 481 3.33 -9.25 -4.28
N LEU A 482 4.47 -8.81 -3.75
CA LEU A 482 5.56 -8.17 -4.47
C LEU A 482 6.57 -9.24 -4.90
N TRP A 483 6.59 -9.53 -6.19
CA TRP A 483 7.54 -10.47 -6.78
C TRP A 483 7.76 -10.15 -8.26
N ASP A 484 8.93 -10.46 -8.78
CA ASP A 484 9.30 -10.25 -10.18
C ASP A 484 8.77 -11.41 -11.07
N VAL A 485 7.64 -11.23 -11.76
CA VAL A 485 6.98 -12.29 -12.56
C VAL A 485 7.77 -12.57 -13.84
N ASP A 486 8.30 -11.52 -14.45
CA ASP A 486 8.90 -11.59 -15.77
C ASP A 486 10.43 -11.65 -15.76
N LEU A 487 11.01 -11.57 -14.56
CA LEU A 487 12.43 -11.66 -14.25
C LEU A 487 13.24 -10.56 -14.93
N ASP A 488 12.69 -9.33 -14.99
CA ASP A 488 13.37 -8.14 -15.47
C ASP A 488 14.15 -7.38 -14.39
N GLY A 489 14.03 -7.82 -13.14
CA GLY A 489 14.70 -7.30 -11.97
C GLY A 489 13.84 -6.34 -11.15
N TRP A 490 12.59 -6.06 -11.51
CA TRP A 490 11.66 -5.22 -10.76
C TRP A 490 10.55 -6.05 -10.11
N GLU A 491 10.18 -5.74 -8.87
CA GLU A 491 9.05 -6.41 -8.23
C GLU A 491 7.74 -5.93 -8.84
N ASP A 492 7.00 -6.87 -9.43
CA ASP A 492 5.62 -6.70 -9.86
C ASP A 492 4.66 -6.93 -8.69
N LEU A 493 3.38 -6.63 -8.89
CA LEU A 493 2.34 -6.79 -7.88
C LEU A 493 1.23 -7.73 -8.38
N VAL A 494 0.95 -8.79 -7.63
CA VAL A 494 -0.23 -9.65 -7.83
C VAL A 494 -1.14 -9.57 -6.60
N VAL A 495 -2.44 -9.44 -6.82
CA VAL A 495 -3.44 -9.23 -5.77
C VAL A 495 -4.58 -10.22 -5.90
N ALA A 496 -4.83 -11.04 -4.87
CA ALA A 496 -6.05 -11.84 -4.78
C ALA A 496 -7.24 -10.95 -4.40
N SER A 497 -8.36 -11.08 -5.12
CA SER A 497 -9.56 -10.28 -4.87
C SER A 497 -10.87 -11.06 -5.01
N GLY A 498 -11.92 -10.47 -4.44
CA GLY A 498 -13.31 -10.91 -4.55
C GLY A 498 -13.95 -11.16 -3.20
N PHE A 499 -15.28 -11.21 -3.17
CA PHE A 499 -16.02 -11.47 -1.94
C PHE A 499 -17.34 -12.19 -2.21
N GLU A 500 -17.73 -13.14 -1.35
CA GLU A 500 -18.93 -13.95 -1.59
C GLU A 500 -20.23 -13.14 -1.49
N ARG A 501 -20.25 -12.06 -0.71
CA ARG A 501 -21.43 -11.19 -0.54
C ARG A 501 -21.00 -9.73 -0.48
N ASP A 502 -21.22 -8.99 -1.56
CA ASP A 502 -20.90 -7.56 -1.67
C ASP A 502 -21.71 -6.71 -0.68
N GLY A 503 -21.18 -6.60 0.54
CA GLY A 503 -21.78 -5.83 1.64
C GLY A 503 -21.71 -4.33 1.45
N MET A 504 -20.98 -3.85 0.43
CA MET A 504 -20.93 -2.43 0.07
C MET A 504 -21.99 -2.05 -0.97
N ASN A 505 -22.74 -3.01 -1.50
CA ASN A 505 -23.73 -2.77 -2.55
C ASN A 505 -24.95 -2.01 -2.04
N MET A 506 -25.00 -0.70 -2.30
CA MET A 506 -26.02 0.20 -1.78
C MET A 506 -27.43 -0.11 -2.30
N ASP A 507 -27.56 -0.65 -3.51
CA ASP A 507 -28.86 -1.06 -4.05
C ASP A 507 -29.43 -2.24 -3.27
N ALA A 508 -28.58 -3.25 -3.00
CA ALA A 508 -28.95 -4.40 -2.16
C ALA A 508 -29.27 -3.98 -0.72
N LEU A 509 -28.42 -3.14 -0.11
CA LEU A 509 -28.64 -2.64 1.25
C LEU A 509 -29.96 -1.87 1.37
N ARG A 510 -30.26 -0.99 0.40
CA ARG A 510 -31.52 -0.24 0.36
C ARG A 510 -32.72 -1.16 0.23
N GLN A 511 -32.62 -2.22 -0.58
CA GLN A 511 -33.69 -3.21 -0.69
C GLN A 511 -33.91 -3.97 0.62
N ILE A 512 -32.83 -4.39 1.29
CA ILE A 512 -32.90 -5.04 2.61
C ILE A 512 -33.58 -4.13 3.63
N GLU A 513 -33.23 -2.84 3.66
CA GLU A 513 -33.87 -1.87 4.56
C GLU A 513 -35.36 -1.68 4.28
N MET A 514 -35.77 -1.63 3.00
CA MET A 514 -37.18 -1.52 2.63
C MET A 514 -37.98 -2.74 3.13
N LEU A 515 -37.46 -3.96 2.91
CA LEU A 515 -38.11 -5.20 3.36
C LEU A 515 -38.23 -5.27 4.90
N LYS A 516 -37.22 -4.80 5.63
CA LYS A 516 -37.27 -4.72 7.10
C LYS A 516 -38.29 -3.70 7.62
N LYS A 517 -38.58 -2.64 6.84
CA LYS A 517 -39.59 -1.61 7.19
C LYS A 517 -41.01 -2.04 6.85
N GLU A 518 -41.20 -2.84 5.79
CA GLU A 518 -42.52 -3.31 5.35
C GLU A 518 -43.18 -4.25 6.37
N LYS A 519 -42.41 -5.13 7.00
CA LYS A 519 -42.93 -6.04 8.03
C LYS A 519 -41.87 -6.39 9.09
N PRO A 520 -42.29 -6.65 10.35
CA PRO A 520 -41.41 -7.24 11.35
C PRO A 520 -40.92 -8.62 10.90
N LEU A 521 -39.61 -8.85 10.98
CA LEU A 521 -38.95 -10.10 10.61
C LEU A 521 -38.30 -10.75 11.84
N ALA A 522 -38.37 -12.07 11.95
CA ALA A 522 -37.61 -12.80 12.94
C ALA A 522 -36.09 -12.62 12.69
N PRO A 523 -35.22 -12.75 13.72
CA PRO A 523 -33.78 -12.51 13.58
C PRO A 523 -33.13 -13.27 12.44
N ILE A 524 -33.43 -14.56 12.32
CA ILE A 524 -32.91 -15.41 11.25
C ILE A 524 -33.38 -14.97 9.87
N GLU A 525 -34.60 -14.45 9.74
CA GLU A 525 -35.11 -13.92 8.47
C GLU A 525 -34.39 -12.63 8.09
N GLN A 526 -34.07 -11.77 9.06
CA GLN A 526 -33.26 -10.57 8.82
C GLN A 526 -31.85 -10.91 8.31
N LEU A 527 -31.22 -11.93 8.89
CA LEU A 527 -29.90 -12.40 8.44
C LEU A 527 -29.97 -13.02 7.04
N ARG A 528 -31.04 -13.78 6.73
CA ARG A 528 -31.24 -14.37 5.39
C ARG A 528 -31.44 -13.34 4.28
N LEU A 529 -31.84 -12.11 4.59
CA LEU A 529 -31.89 -11.02 3.59
C LEU A 529 -30.51 -10.69 3.00
N ARG A 530 -29.40 -11.05 3.67
CA ARG A 530 -28.03 -10.95 3.14
C ARG A 530 -27.83 -11.70 1.81
N ARG A 531 -28.71 -12.64 1.45
CA ARG A 531 -28.71 -13.29 0.11
C ARG A 531 -28.97 -12.32 -1.05
N LEU A 532 -29.54 -11.15 -0.77
CA LEU A 532 -29.73 -10.09 -1.76
C LEU A 532 -28.42 -9.38 -2.11
N MET A 533 -27.39 -9.48 -1.27
CA MET A 533 -26.06 -8.97 -1.57
C MET A 533 -25.43 -9.89 -2.63
N PRO A 534 -25.07 -9.37 -3.82
CA PRO A 534 -24.57 -10.19 -4.91
C PRO A 534 -23.19 -10.78 -4.59
N ARG A 535 -22.80 -11.84 -5.30
CA ARG A 535 -21.41 -12.31 -5.31
C ARG A 535 -20.53 -11.31 -6.06
N LEU A 536 -19.28 -11.17 -5.64
CA LEU A 536 -18.25 -10.34 -6.28
C LEU A 536 -17.02 -11.20 -6.68
N PRO A 537 -17.12 -12.05 -7.73
CA PRO A 537 -16.03 -12.92 -8.16
C PRO A 537 -15.10 -12.20 -9.14
N THR A 538 -14.27 -11.29 -8.65
CA THR A 538 -13.40 -10.43 -9.48
C THR A 538 -12.10 -11.09 -9.94
N GLY A 539 -11.70 -12.20 -9.29
CA GLY A 539 -10.44 -12.91 -9.60
C GLY A 539 -9.19 -12.13 -9.15
N PRO A 540 -8.00 -12.69 -9.33
CA PRO A 540 -6.76 -11.98 -9.06
C PRO A 540 -6.50 -10.86 -10.09
N LEU A 541 -5.77 -9.83 -9.68
CA LEU A 541 -5.24 -8.78 -10.54
C LEU A 541 -3.71 -8.81 -10.55
N ALA A 542 -3.10 -8.38 -11.65
CA ALA A 542 -1.65 -8.22 -11.74
C ALA A 542 -1.26 -6.87 -12.32
N PHE A 543 -0.18 -6.32 -11.79
CA PHE A 543 0.38 -5.03 -12.15
C PHE A 543 1.88 -5.18 -12.35
N ARG A 544 2.34 -4.92 -13.58
CA ARG A 544 3.76 -4.93 -13.92
C ARG A 544 4.44 -3.65 -13.47
N ASN A 545 5.58 -3.74 -12.80
CA ASN A 545 6.41 -2.60 -12.47
C ASN A 545 7.20 -2.15 -13.71
N LEU A 546 7.08 -0.88 -14.08
CA LEU A 546 7.75 -0.30 -15.25
C LEU A 546 9.04 0.45 -14.87
N GLY A 547 9.43 0.38 -13.59
CA GLY A 547 10.40 1.28 -12.98
C GLY A 547 9.84 2.69 -12.81
N GLN A 548 10.68 3.59 -12.28
CA GLN A 548 10.32 5.01 -12.06
C GLN A 548 9.00 5.18 -11.28
N LEU A 549 8.72 4.27 -10.35
CA LEU A 549 7.53 4.29 -9.49
C LEU A 549 6.21 4.25 -10.26
N ARG A 550 6.15 3.52 -11.38
CA ARG A 550 4.93 3.34 -12.18
C ARG A 550 4.63 1.86 -12.38
N PHE A 551 3.36 1.52 -12.25
CA PHE A 551 2.84 0.18 -12.53
C PHE A 551 1.80 0.21 -13.64
N GLN A 552 1.68 -0.90 -14.36
CA GLN A 552 0.68 -1.12 -15.40
C GLN A 552 -0.14 -2.37 -15.11
N GLU A 553 -1.46 -2.27 -15.10
CA GLU A 553 -2.33 -3.46 -15.00
C GLU A 553 -2.17 -4.36 -16.24
N VAL A 554 -1.91 -5.63 -16.00
CA VAL A 554 -1.55 -6.64 -17.01
C VAL A 554 -2.27 -7.98 -16.80
N THR A 555 -3.33 -8.02 -15.99
CA THR A 555 -4.02 -9.27 -15.60
C THR A 555 -4.41 -10.15 -16.78
N ASP A 556 -4.96 -9.56 -17.85
CA ASP A 556 -5.33 -10.30 -19.06
C ASP A 556 -4.10 -10.76 -19.86
N ALA A 557 -3.08 -9.90 -19.96
CA ALA A 557 -1.85 -10.20 -20.69
C ALA A 557 -1.06 -11.35 -20.02
N TRP A 558 -1.12 -11.45 -18.69
CA TRP A 558 -0.48 -12.51 -17.91
C TRP A 558 -1.41 -13.70 -17.63
N GLY A 559 -2.59 -13.77 -18.24
CA GLY A 559 -3.44 -14.96 -18.18
C GLY A 559 -4.09 -15.24 -16.82
N LEU A 560 -4.15 -14.25 -15.94
CA LEU A 560 -4.70 -14.38 -14.58
C LEU A 560 -6.21 -14.08 -14.50
N ARG A 561 -6.80 -13.53 -15.57
CA ARG A 561 -8.23 -13.19 -15.60
C ARG A 561 -9.09 -14.42 -15.31
N SER A 562 -9.82 -14.35 -14.20
CA SER A 562 -10.78 -15.36 -13.79
C SER A 562 -12.03 -14.72 -13.17
N ALA A 563 -13.05 -15.54 -12.91
CA ALA A 563 -14.24 -15.14 -12.17
C ALA A 563 -14.35 -15.97 -10.88
N THR A 564 -13.47 -15.70 -9.93
CA THR A 564 -13.36 -16.41 -8.64
C THR A 564 -13.44 -15.44 -7.46
N VAL A 565 -13.83 -15.96 -6.29
CA VAL A 565 -13.65 -15.27 -5.01
C VAL A 565 -12.33 -15.79 -4.43
N SER A 566 -11.29 -14.97 -4.46
CA SER A 566 -9.92 -15.37 -4.17
C SER A 566 -9.43 -14.63 -2.94
N GLN A 567 -9.01 -15.38 -1.90
CA GLN A 567 -8.44 -14.79 -0.68
C GLN A 567 -6.99 -15.26 -0.48
N GLY A 568 -6.80 -16.46 0.09
CA GLY A 568 -5.48 -17.00 0.39
C GLY A 568 -4.70 -17.35 -0.89
N MET A 569 -3.43 -16.99 -0.91
CA MET A 569 -2.55 -17.13 -2.06
C MET A 569 -1.13 -17.49 -1.59
N ALA A 570 -0.44 -18.34 -2.33
CA ALA A 570 0.93 -18.78 -2.03
C ALA A 570 1.77 -18.97 -3.30
N LEU A 571 3.09 -18.82 -3.16
CA LEU A 571 4.10 -19.07 -4.17
C LEU A 571 4.90 -20.34 -3.91
N ALA A 572 5.23 -21.07 -4.98
CA ALA A 572 6.18 -22.18 -4.97
C ALA A 572 6.63 -22.57 -6.38
N ASP A 573 7.81 -23.18 -6.52
CA ASP A 573 8.24 -23.84 -7.78
C ASP A 573 7.71 -25.28 -7.81
N LEU A 574 6.55 -25.51 -8.46
CA LEU A 574 5.85 -26.80 -8.42
C LEU A 574 6.33 -27.78 -9.50
N ASP A 575 7.01 -27.31 -10.54
CA ASP A 575 7.57 -28.16 -11.60
C ASP A 575 9.10 -28.21 -11.68
N GLY A 576 9.79 -27.48 -10.80
CA GLY A 576 11.22 -27.59 -10.55
C GLY A 576 12.09 -26.86 -11.59
N ASP A 577 11.52 -25.87 -12.29
CA ASP A 577 12.23 -25.10 -13.31
C ASP A 577 12.82 -23.77 -12.78
N GLY A 578 12.47 -23.40 -11.54
CA GLY A 578 13.00 -22.29 -10.78
C GLY A 578 12.32 -20.94 -11.00
N ASP A 579 11.24 -20.85 -11.79
CA ASP A 579 10.26 -19.78 -11.58
C ASP A 579 9.22 -20.19 -10.53
N LEU A 580 8.55 -19.19 -9.95
CA LEU A 580 7.53 -19.46 -8.95
C LEU A 580 6.14 -19.49 -9.61
N ASP A 581 5.42 -20.57 -9.33
CA ASP A 581 4.02 -20.79 -9.66
C ASP A 581 3.10 -20.19 -8.60
N LEU A 582 1.85 -19.96 -8.99
CA LEU A 582 0.85 -19.31 -8.14
C LEU A 582 -0.30 -20.25 -7.77
N LEU A 583 -0.54 -20.37 -6.47
CA LEU A 583 -1.63 -21.13 -5.87
C LEU A 583 -2.63 -20.17 -5.21
N ILE A 584 -3.92 -20.35 -5.48
CA ILE A 584 -4.99 -19.54 -4.86
C ILE A 584 -6.07 -20.45 -4.28
N ASN A 585 -6.37 -20.27 -2.99
CA ASN A 585 -7.49 -20.93 -2.33
C ASN A 585 -8.78 -20.12 -2.53
N ASN A 586 -9.65 -20.57 -3.44
CA ASN A 586 -10.89 -19.87 -3.77
C ASN A 586 -12.04 -20.28 -2.85
N LEU A 587 -12.75 -19.32 -2.26
CA LEU A 587 -13.94 -19.61 -1.47
C LEU A 587 -15.11 -20.04 -2.35
N ASN A 588 -15.79 -21.11 -1.92
CA ASN A 588 -16.88 -21.80 -2.61
C ASN A 588 -16.52 -22.24 -4.03
N GLY A 589 -15.27 -22.65 -4.26
CA GLY A 589 -14.81 -23.18 -5.54
C GLY A 589 -13.55 -24.06 -5.39
N PRO A 590 -13.12 -24.72 -6.47
CA PRO A 590 -11.82 -25.38 -6.50
C PRO A 590 -10.68 -24.35 -6.44
N PRO A 591 -9.49 -24.72 -5.94
CA PRO A 591 -8.34 -23.84 -5.95
C PRO A 591 -7.90 -23.52 -7.39
N SER A 592 -7.35 -22.34 -7.60
CA SER A 592 -6.70 -21.98 -8.87
C SER A 592 -5.22 -22.35 -8.78
N LEU A 593 -4.73 -23.03 -9.81
CA LEU A 593 -3.32 -23.33 -10.02
C LEU A 593 -2.87 -22.59 -11.27
N PHE A 594 -1.80 -21.83 -11.19
CA PHE A 594 -1.26 -21.05 -12.29
C PHE A 594 0.20 -21.39 -12.46
N ARG A 595 0.52 -22.02 -13.59
CA ARG A 595 1.89 -22.31 -13.98
C ARG A 595 2.52 -21.06 -14.56
N ASN A 596 3.69 -20.64 -14.07
CA ASN A 596 4.45 -19.58 -14.70
C ASN A 596 5.08 -20.10 -16.01
N GLU A 597 5.03 -19.31 -17.07
CA GLU A 597 5.47 -19.74 -18.42
C GLU A 597 6.72 -18.98 -18.87
N THR A 598 7.36 -18.23 -17.98
CA THR A 598 8.49 -17.38 -18.38
C THR A 598 9.67 -18.24 -18.83
N SER A 599 10.34 -17.80 -19.89
CA SER A 599 11.61 -18.39 -20.35
C SER A 599 12.81 -17.53 -19.99
N ALA A 600 12.58 -16.46 -19.21
CA ALA A 600 13.63 -15.59 -18.74
C ALA A 600 14.63 -16.35 -17.87
N ALA A 601 15.89 -15.94 -17.94
CA ALA A 601 16.92 -16.54 -17.13
C ALA A 601 16.69 -16.21 -15.65
N ARG A 602 17.12 -17.09 -14.74
CA ARG A 602 16.83 -16.95 -13.30
C ARG A 602 17.95 -17.42 -12.40
N VAL A 603 18.08 -16.81 -11.23
CA VAL A 603 18.93 -17.30 -10.13
C VAL A 603 18.00 -17.59 -8.96
N ALA A 604 17.83 -18.87 -8.64
CA ALA A 604 17.06 -19.28 -7.48
C ALA A 604 17.98 -19.48 -6.28
N VAL A 605 17.48 -19.20 -5.07
CA VAL A 605 18.24 -19.31 -3.82
C VAL A 605 17.38 -20.00 -2.77
N ARG A 606 17.92 -21.06 -2.16
CA ARG A 606 17.34 -21.73 -1.00
C ARG A 606 18.37 -21.73 0.13
N LEU A 607 17.98 -21.24 1.29
CA LEU A 607 18.86 -21.17 2.45
C LEU A 607 18.79 -22.44 3.29
N LYS A 608 19.92 -22.77 3.92
CA LYS A 608 20.09 -23.83 4.91
C LYS A 608 20.74 -23.21 6.15
N GLY A 609 19.90 -22.62 7.00
CA GLY A 609 20.30 -22.04 8.28
C GLY A 609 20.73 -23.11 9.27
N ARG A 610 21.24 -22.69 10.42
CA ARG A 610 21.52 -23.61 11.54
C ARG A 610 20.26 -23.81 12.38
N PRO A 611 20.04 -25.01 12.94
CA PRO A 611 19.07 -25.18 13.99
C PRO A 611 19.27 -24.13 15.10
N PRO A 612 18.19 -23.51 15.59
CA PRO A 612 16.79 -23.87 15.35
C PRO A 612 16.17 -23.29 14.06
N ASN A 613 16.70 -22.19 13.52
CA ASN A 613 16.20 -21.54 12.29
C ASN A 613 16.78 -22.17 11.02
N THR A 614 16.40 -23.42 10.71
CA THR A 614 17.00 -24.20 9.61
C THR A 614 16.70 -23.67 8.21
N ARG A 615 15.65 -22.86 8.05
CA ARG A 615 15.26 -22.23 6.77
C ARG A 615 15.85 -20.83 6.57
N GLY A 616 16.57 -20.30 7.56
CA GLY A 616 17.18 -18.97 7.48
C GLY A 616 16.17 -17.84 7.41
N ILE A 617 15.03 -17.98 8.10
CA ILE A 617 13.99 -16.94 8.19
C ILE A 617 14.59 -15.66 8.76
N GLY A 618 14.28 -14.51 8.17
CA GLY A 618 14.86 -13.21 8.49
C GLY A 618 16.22 -12.94 7.84
N ALA A 619 16.77 -13.87 7.05
CA ALA A 619 18.01 -13.61 6.30
C ALA A 619 17.74 -12.73 5.07
N LEU A 620 18.58 -11.71 4.88
CA LEU A 620 18.56 -10.84 3.72
C LEU A 620 19.50 -11.37 2.63
N VAL A 621 18.95 -11.69 1.47
CA VAL A 621 19.69 -12.13 0.28
C VAL A 621 19.77 -11.00 -0.72
N LYS A 622 20.99 -10.68 -1.16
CA LYS A 622 21.28 -9.65 -2.17
C LYS A 622 21.91 -10.30 -3.40
N LEU A 623 21.43 -9.92 -4.58
CA LEU A 623 22.07 -10.26 -5.85
C LEU A 623 22.77 -9.02 -6.43
N HIS A 624 24.09 -9.09 -6.46
CA HIS A 624 24.95 -8.10 -7.11
C HIS A 624 25.20 -8.50 -8.57
N GLY A 625 25.22 -7.52 -9.47
CA GLY A 625 25.47 -7.74 -10.90
C GLY A 625 24.25 -8.22 -11.70
N GLY A 626 23.04 -8.11 -11.14
CA GLY A 626 21.76 -8.26 -11.86
C GLY A 626 21.51 -7.13 -12.88
N PRO A 627 20.37 -7.12 -13.58
CA PRO A 627 19.96 -5.99 -14.43
C PRO A 627 19.78 -4.70 -13.61
N VAL A 628 19.37 -4.86 -12.36
CA VAL A 628 19.35 -3.86 -11.29
C VAL A 628 19.83 -4.53 -9.99
N PHE A 629 20.16 -3.72 -8.98
CA PHE A 629 20.37 -4.24 -7.63
C PHE A 629 19.07 -4.86 -7.12
N GLN A 630 19.16 -6.04 -6.50
CA GLN A 630 18.00 -6.77 -6.00
C GLN A 630 18.30 -7.31 -4.60
N SER A 631 17.33 -7.20 -3.70
CA SER A 631 17.42 -7.75 -2.35
C SER A 631 16.07 -8.27 -1.88
N ARG A 632 16.07 -9.41 -1.18
CA ARG A 632 14.85 -10.02 -0.62
C ARG A 632 15.16 -10.69 0.72
N GLU A 633 14.20 -10.63 1.62
CA GLU A 633 14.23 -11.31 2.92
C GLU A 633 13.49 -12.65 2.84
N VAL A 634 14.00 -13.68 3.50
CA VAL A 634 13.31 -14.97 3.64
C VAL A 634 12.28 -14.86 4.78
N ILE A 635 11.03 -15.26 4.53
CA ILE A 635 9.93 -15.14 5.48
C ILE A 635 9.27 -16.49 5.78
N ALA A 636 8.58 -16.59 6.91
CA ALA A 636 7.72 -17.71 7.27
C ALA A 636 6.32 -17.21 7.63
N GLY A 637 5.30 -17.67 6.91
CA GLY A 637 3.97 -17.06 6.97
C GLY A 637 3.97 -15.69 6.33
N GLY A 638 3.28 -14.73 6.96
CA GLY A 638 3.38 -13.34 6.52
C GLY A 638 2.47 -12.95 5.35
N ARG A 639 1.75 -13.91 4.76
CA ARG A 639 0.71 -13.68 3.75
C ARG A 639 -0.66 -13.71 4.41
N TYR A 640 -1.64 -13.04 3.82
CA TYR A 640 -3.02 -13.16 4.30
C TYR A 640 -3.47 -14.63 4.25
N LEU A 641 -3.71 -15.18 5.45
CA LEU A 641 -4.06 -16.57 5.75
C LEU A 641 -3.04 -17.66 5.36
N SER A 642 -1.99 -17.32 4.60
CA SER A 642 -1.23 -18.27 3.77
C SER A 642 0.27 -18.20 4.03
N SER A 643 1.04 -19.11 3.45
CA SER A 643 2.50 -19.03 3.43
C SER A 643 3.11 -19.60 2.16
N ASP A 644 4.24 -19.06 1.75
CA ASP A 644 4.99 -19.48 0.55
C ASP A 644 5.98 -20.62 0.88
N ASP A 645 6.50 -21.29 -0.16
CA ASP A 645 7.80 -21.97 -0.07
C ASP A 645 8.92 -20.91 0.09
N PRO A 646 9.92 -21.10 0.97
CA PRO A 646 10.90 -20.05 1.30
C PRO A 646 11.98 -19.81 0.22
N MET A 647 11.83 -20.36 -1.00
CA MET A 647 12.75 -20.11 -2.10
C MET A 647 12.61 -18.68 -2.65
N LEU A 648 13.75 -18.04 -2.90
CA LEU A 648 13.82 -16.72 -3.52
C LEU A 648 14.32 -16.86 -4.97
N VAL A 649 13.81 -16.02 -5.86
CA VAL A 649 14.20 -15.98 -7.28
C VAL A 649 14.56 -14.56 -7.68
N PHE A 650 15.63 -14.43 -8.47
CA PHE A 650 16.20 -13.16 -8.93
C PHE A 650 16.48 -13.16 -10.43
N ALA A 651 16.39 -11.98 -11.04
CA ALA A 651 16.78 -11.74 -12.42
C ALA A 651 18.32 -11.67 -12.55
N PRO A 652 18.97 -12.48 -13.40
CA PRO A 652 20.41 -12.42 -13.62
C PRO A 652 20.81 -11.29 -14.59
N GLY A 653 21.98 -10.71 -14.38
CA GLY A 653 22.56 -9.73 -15.29
C GLY A 653 23.53 -10.35 -16.31
N PRO A 654 23.97 -9.56 -17.30
CA PRO A 654 24.87 -10.04 -18.36
C PRO A 654 26.34 -10.18 -17.94
N GLY A 655 26.70 -9.74 -16.73
CA GLY A 655 28.07 -9.68 -16.22
C GLY A 655 28.35 -10.67 -15.08
N PRO A 656 29.53 -10.58 -14.44
CA PRO A 656 29.83 -11.34 -13.24
C PRO A 656 28.83 -11.02 -12.12
N MET A 657 28.25 -12.06 -11.54
CA MET A 657 27.26 -11.94 -10.46
C MET A 657 27.79 -12.50 -9.14
N GLN A 658 27.25 -11.97 -8.04
CA GLN A 658 27.55 -12.42 -6.68
C GLN A 658 26.28 -12.42 -5.84
N ILE A 659 26.07 -13.50 -5.07
CA ILE A 659 25.04 -13.56 -4.03
C ILE A 659 25.71 -13.25 -2.70
N GLU A 660 25.10 -12.36 -1.92
CA GLU A 660 25.44 -12.10 -0.52
C GLU A 660 24.24 -12.45 0.35
N VAL A 661 24.46 -13.21 1.42
CA VAL A 661 23.43 -13.56 2.41
C VAL A 661 23.88 -13.01 3.75
N ARG A 662 23.08 -12.12 4.33
CA ARG A 662 23.21 -11.69 5.73
C ARG A 662 22.21 -12.49 6.57
N TRP A 663 22.73 -13.34 7.44
CA TRP A 663 21.93 -14.20 8.32
C TRP A 663 21.49 -13.43 9.57
N ARG A 664 20.40 -13.88 10.20
CA ARG A 664 19.90 -13.32 11.48
C ARG A 664 20.95 -13.38 12.60
N SER A 665 21.77 -14.42 12.61
CA SER A 665 22.93 -14.58 13.51
C SER A 665 24.03 -13.51 13.33
N GLY A 666 23.93 -12.68 12.30
CA GLY A 666 24.97 -11.74 11.89
C GLY A 666 26.06 -12.35 11.02
N ALA A 667 26.03 -13.66 10.77
CA ALA A 667 26.92 -14.29 9.80
C ALA A 667 26.68 -13.74 8.39
N VAL A 668 27.70 -13.80 7.53
CA VAL A 668 27.61 -13.43 6.11
C VAL A 668 28.15 -14.56 5.24
N SER A 669 27.37 -14.96 4.24
CA SER A 669 27.81 -15.89 3.19
C SER A 669 27.93 -15.13 1.86
N VAL A 670 28.97 -15.43 1.09
CA VAL A 670 29.19 -14.84 -0.24
C VAL A 670 29.45 -15.93 -1.26
N VAL A 671 28.67 -15.92 -2.34
CA VAL A 671 28.84 -16.81 -3.50
C VAL A 671 29.26 -15.97 -4.70
N SER A 672 30.49 -16.15 -5.18
CA SER A 672 31.01 -15.43 -6.34
C SER A 672 30.87 -16.26 -7.63
N ASN A 673 30.89 -15.58 -8.78
CA ASN A 673 30.74 -16.21 -10.11
C ASN A 673 29.41 -16.94 -10.30
N VAL A 674 28.34 -16.35 -9.77
CA VAL A 674 26.98 -16.86 -9.92
C VAL A 674 26.63 -16.96 -11.40
N GLN A 675 25.98 -18.06 -11.77
CA GLN A 675 25.58 -18.40 -13.13
C GLN A 675 24.05 -18.31 -13.25
N PRO A 676 23.53 -17.81 -14.37
CA PRO A 676 22.10 -17.88 -14.64
C PRO A 676 21.63 -19.33 -14.73
N ASN A 677 20.33 -19.55 -14.53
CA ASN A 677 19.61 -20.82 -14.60
C ASN A 677 20.14 -21.88 -13.63
N HIS A 678 20.44 -21.45 -12.41
CA HIS A 678 20.86 -22.32 -11.32
C HIS A 678 20.11 -21.98 -10.02
N LEU A 679 19.81 -23.03 -9.26
CA LEU A 679 19.41 -22.96 -7.87
C LEU A 679 20.66 -23.07 -6.99
N TYR A 680 20.86 -22.07 -6.15
CA TYR A 680 21.92 -22.03 -5.14
C TYR A 680 21.36 -22.44 -3.79
N GLU A 681 21.86 -23.55 -3.25
CA GLU A 681 21.64 -23.88 -1.84
C GLU A 681 22.82 -23.38 -1.02
N ILE A 682 22.56 -22.48 -0.08
CA ILE A 682 23.59 -21.79 0.71
C ILE A 682 23.44 -22.16 2.17
N VAL A 683 24.51 -22.69 2.76
CA VAL A 683 24.57 -23.13 4.17
C VAL A 683 25.13 -22.03 5.04
N GLU A 684 24.54 -21.82 6.22
CA GLU A 684 25.02 -20.85 7.20
C GLU A 684 26.36 -21.28 7.83
N PRO A 685 27.38 -20.40 7.83
CA PRO A 685 28.74 -20.78 8.21
C PRO A 685 28.97 -20.90 9.72
N PRO A 686 30.01 -21.66 10.11
CA PRO A 686 30.84 -21.54 11.30
C PRO A 686 30.76 -20.36 12.26
N GLY A 687 30.00 -20.38 13.36
CA GLY A 687 30.43 -19.70 14.59
C GLY A 687 30.18 -18.20 14.74
N HIS A 688 28.91 -17.79 14.80
CA HIS A 688 28.47 -16.52 15.40
C HIS A 688 27.37 -16.76 16.47
N ASN A 689 27.56 -17.79 17.32
CA ASN A 689 26.65 -18.06 18.45
C ASN A 689 27.10 -17.28 19.69
N ALA A 690 27.05 -15.94 19.65
CA ALA A 690 27.11 -15.14 20.87
C ALA A 690 25.70 -14.57 21.11
N PRO A 691 24.97 -15.04 22.14
CA PRO A 691 23.74 -14.40 22.56
C PRO A 691 24.08 -12.95 22.93
N GLY A 692 23.45 -11.98 22.28
CA GLY A 692 23.54 -10.57 22.65
C GLY A 692 24.62 -9.73 21.96
N SER A 693 25.31 -10.23 20.93
CA SER A 693 25.95 -9.32 19.96
C SER A 693 25.04 -9.19 18.76
N ALA A 694 24.04 -8.30 18.87
CA ALA A 694 23.41 -7.72 17.69
C ALA A 694 24.53 -7.36 16.69
N PRO A 695 24.31 -7.47 15.37
CA PRO A 695 25.16 -6.79 14.40
C PRO A 695 25.39 -5.39 14.97
N GLN A 696 26.64 -4.96 15.15
CA GLN A 696 26.88 -3.54 15.36
C GLN A 696 26.12 -2.90 14.21
N ALA A 697 25.04 -2.17 14.55
CA ALA A 697 24.32 -1.37 13.60
C ALA A 697 25.42 -0.73 12.77
N GLN A 698 25.44 -0.98 11.44
CA GLN A 698 26.25 -0.11 10.62
C GLN A 698 25.83 1.27 11.08
N PRO A 699 26.76 2.09 11.62
CA PRO A 699 26.39 3.39 12.14
C PRO A 699 25.57 3.99 11.00
N SER A 700 24.30 4.29 11.29
CA SER A 700 23.40 4.85 10.29
C SER A 700 24.25 5.86 9.55
N SER A 701 24.44 5.64 8.24
CA SER A 701 25.32 6.46 7.42
C SER A 701 25.15 7.88 7.91
N ALA A 702 26.21 8.45 8.52
CA ALA A 702 26.11 9.59 9.43
C ALA A 702 25.01 10.52 8.91
N PRO A 703 23.96 10.82 9.71
CA PRO A 703 22.69 11.34 9.21
C PRO A 703 22.98 12.33 8.12
N ALA A 704 22.54 12.00 6.89
CA ALA A 704 22.94 12.70 5.69
C ALA A 704 22.98 14.19 6.00
N ALA A 705 24.13 14.84 5.78
CA ALA A 705 24.38 16.19 6.26
C ALA A 705 23.15 17.06 5.99
N VAL A 706 22.40 17.36 7.06
CA VAL A 706 21.10 18.01 6.91
C VAL A 706 21.36 19.41 6.36
N LEU A 707 20.70 19.75 5.25
CA LEU A 707 20.85 21.09 4.64
C LEU A 707 20.35 22.20 5.59
N PHE A 708 19.47 21.85 6.53
CA PHE A 708 18.83 22.77 7.47
C PHE A 708 18.88 22.23 8.91
N GLN A 709 19.00 23.14 9.87
CA GLN A 709 18.82 22.87 11.30
C GLN A 709 17.51 23.55 11.76
N ASP A 710 16.66 22.84 12.51
CA ASP A 710 15.51 23.47 13.15
C ASP A 710 15.97 24.39 14.28
N VAL A 711 15.61 25.67 14.16
CA VAL A 711 15.90 26.74 15.13
C VAL A 711 14.64 27.57 15.42
N SER A 712 13.46 27.00 15.16
CA SER A 712 12.16 27.67 15.29
C SER A 712 11.84 28.06 16.74
N ASP A 713 12.42 27.34 17.70
CA ASP A 713 12.39 27.63 19.13
C ASP A 713 12.94 29.02 19.47
N ARG A 714 13.85 29.57 18.65
CA ARG A 714 14.40 30.93 18.80
C ARG A 714 13.36 32.03 18.56
N LEU A 715 12.29 31.75 17.83
CA LEU A 715 11.24 32.73 17.52
C LEU A 715 10.17 32.79 18.61
N ASN A 716 9.94 31.68 19.31
CA ASN A 716 8.83 31.47 20.27
C ASN A 716 7.48 31.98 19.70
N HIS A 717 7.24 31.72 18.41
CA HIS A 717 6.05 32.19 17.70
C HIS A 717 4.95 31.14 17.69
N ARG A 718 3.70 31.60 17.82
CA ARG A 718 2.52 30.77 17.58
C ARG A 718 1.56 31.55 16.67
N HIS A 719 1.24 30.95 15.53
CA HIS A 719 0.25 31.53 14.62
C HIS A 719 -1.13 31.54 15.28
N THR A 720 -1.88 32.62 15.06
CA THR A 720 -3.25 32.79 15.54
C THR A 720 -4.20 32.64 14.37
N GLU A 721 -5.22 31.80 14.55
CA GLU A 721 -6.26 31.59 13.56
C GLU A 721 -7.63 31.39 14.21
N GLU A 722 -8.68 31.95 13.60
CA GLU A 722 -10.08 31.78 14.01
C GLU A 722 -10.76 30.71 13.13
N PRO A 723 -11.26 29.60 13.68
CA PRO A 723 -11.92 28.57 12.88
C PRO A 723 -13.11 29.10 12.10
N PHE A 724 -13.18 28.78 10.80
CA PHE A 724 -14.29 29.15 9.91
C PHE A 724 -14.91 27.92 9.22
N ASP A 725 -16.24 27.86 9.16
CA ASP A 725 -16.98 26.78 8.49
C ASP A 725 -17.27 27.13 7.02
N ASP A 726 -16.30 26.83 6.16
CA ASP A 726 -16.41 26.94 4.71
C ASP A 726 -17.64 26.22 4.13
N PHE A 727 -17.95 25.03 4.63
CA PHE A 727 -18.97 24.17 4.07
C PHE A 727 -20.38 24.68 4.40
N ALA A 728 -20.55 25.41 5.51
CA ALA A 728 -21.78 26.16 5.78
C ALA A 728 -22.03 27.26 4.72
N ARG A 729 -20.97 27.91 4.23
CA ARG A 729 -21.08 28.93 3.16
C ARG A 729 -21.35 28.29 1.80
N GLN A 730 -20.61 27.23 1.47
CA GLN A 730 -20.78 26.51 0.20
C GLN A 730 -20.63 24.99 0.41
N PRO A 731 -21.74 24.24 0.52
CA PRO A 731 -21.72 22.82 0.92
C PRO A 731 -20.97 21.85 0.00
N LEU A 732 -20.73 22.23 -1.26
CA LEU A 732 -20.08 21.39 -2.28
C LEU A 732 -18.62 21.75 -2.52
N LEU A 733 -17.97 22.48 -1.60
CA LEU A 733 -16.54 22.75 -1.68
C LEU A 733 -15.73 21.44 -1.60
N SER A 734 -14.66 21.37 -2.39
CA SER A 734 -13.71 20.23 -2.37
C SER A 734 -12.61 20.40 -1.32
N ARG A 735 -12.42 21.61 -0.79
CA ARG A 735 -11.43 22.00 0.22
C ARG A 735 -11.88 23.27 0.94
N THR A 736 -11.29 23.55 2.10
CA THR A 736 -11.43 24.87 2.74
C THR A 736 -10.66 25.93 1.94
N LEU A 737 -11.18 27.16 1.93
CA LEU A 737 -10.63 28.33 1.26
C LEU A 737 -10.33 29.49 2.23
N SER A 738 -10.84 29.41 3.47
CA SER A 738 -10.42 30.22 4.62
C SER A 738 -9.05 29.79 5.15
N GLN A 739 -8.47 30.58 6.07
CA GLN A 739 -7.32 30.18 6.88
C GLN A 739 -6.08 29.80 6.03
N LEU A 740 -5.77 30.62 5.02
CA LEU A 740 -4.71 30.38 4.02
C LEU A 740 -3.28 30.63 4.56
N GLY A 741 -3.16 31.21 5.75
CA GLY A 741 -1.91 31.70 6.31
C GLY A 741 -1.10 30.67 7.11
N PRO A 742 0.07 31.08 7.61
CA PRO A 742 0.69 32.40 7.41
C PRO A 742 1.56 32.50 6.15
N GLY A 743 1.53 33.65 5.48
CA GLY A 743 2.60 34.06 4.56
C GLY A 743 3.87 34.47 5.30
N VAL A 744 5.04 34.28 4.67
CA VAL A 744 6.36 34.57 5.25
C VAL A 744 7.20 35.40 4.28
N ALA A 745 7.94 36.38 4.78
CA ALA A 745 8.86 37.21 3.99
C ALA A 745 10.18 37.48 4.74
N TRP A 746 11.24 37.68 3.97
CA TRP A 746 12.52 38.20 4.43
C TRP A 746 12.78 39.53 3.74
N CYS A 747 13.07 40.57 4.52
CA CYS A 747 13.52 41.86 4.01
C CYS A 747 14.13 42.70 5.14
N ASP A 748 15.17 43.46 4.85
CA ASP A 748 15.76 44.44 5.77
C ASP A 748 14.76 45.56 6.13
N LEU A 749 14.05 45.48 7.27
CA LEU A 749 12.98 46.43 7.61
C LEU A 749 13.51 47.77 8.14
N ASP A 750 14.68 47.75 8.77
CA ASP A 750 15.25 48.90 9.46
C ASP A 750 16.50 49.52 8.79
N GLY A 751 17.01 48.88 7.74
CA GLY A 751 18.14 49.35 6.95
C GLY A 751 19.49 48.97 7.53
N ASP A 752 19.58 47.97 8.41
CA ASP A 752 20.83 47.56 9.06
C ASP A 752 21.65 46.54 8.25
N GLY A 753 21.09 46.02 7.16
CA GLY A 753 21.74 45.17 6.17
C GLY A 753 21.27 43.70 6.19
N PRO A 754 21.29 42.99 7.34
CA PRO A 754 20.62 41.71 7.48
C PRO A 754 19.11 41.79 7.16
N ASP A 755 18.58 40.78 6.47
CA ASP A 755 17.14 40.69 6.28
C ASP A 755 16.44 40.26 7.57
N ASP A 756 15.29 40.88 7.85
CA ASP A 756 14.41 40.57 8.98
C ASP A 756 13.32 39.59 8.56
N LEU A 757 12.89 38.75 9.51
CA LEU A 757 11.83 37.75 9.29
C LEU A 757 10.46 38.34 9.60
N VAL A 758 9.51 38.15 8.70
CA VAL A 758 8.11 38.56 8.88
C VAL A 758 7.17 37.38 8.63
N VAL A 759 6.18 37.23 9.51
CA VAL A 759 5.15 36.18 9.44
C VAL A 759 3.77 36.84 9.58
N ALA A 760 2.92 36.67 8.57
CA ALA A 760 1.53 37.13 8.57
C ALA A 760 0.68 36.43 9.63
N SER A 761 -0.52 36.97 9.90
CA SER A 761 -1.43 36.43 10.90
C SER A 761 -2.86 36.25 10.38
N GLY A 762 -3.57 35.25 10.92
CA GLY A 762 -5.02 35.16 10.83
C GLY A 762 -5.71 36.27 11.64
N LYS A 763 -7.00 36.46 11.39
CA LYS A 763 -7.85 37.47 12.03
C LYS A 763 -7.75 37.41 13.56
N GLY A 764 -7.61 38.58 14.19
CA GLY A 764 -7.48 38.72 15.64
C GLY A 764 -6.07 38.51 16.20
N GLY A 765 -5.15 37.92 15.42
CA GLY A 765 -3.72 37.86 15.76
C GLY A 765 -2.95 39.12 15.37
N GLN A 766 -1.62 39.04 15.34
CA GLN A 766 -0.70 40.17 15.11
C GLN A 766 0.31 39.83 14.01
N LEU A 767 0.59 40.78 13.10
CA LEU A 767 1.68 40.64 12.13
C LEU A 767 3.01 40.54 12.90
N ALA A 768 3.65 39.38 12.85
CA ALA A 768 4.85 39.13 13.61
C ALA A 768 6.09 39.47 12.77
N ALA A 769 7.06 40.15 13.38
CA ALA A 769 8.32 40.48 12.74
C ALA A 769 9.47 40.38 13.74
N TRP A 770 10.62 39.89 13.30
CA TRP A 770 11.83 39.74 14.12
C TRP A 770 13.02 40.37 13.42
N ARG A 771 13.72 41.23 14.15
CA ARG A 771 15.03 41.72 13.74
C ARG A 771 16.04 40.59 13.75
N ASN A 772 16.80 40.45 12.67
CA ASN A 772 17.90 39.50 12.56
C ASN A 772 19.24 40.20 12.82
N ASP A 773 20.06 39.70 13.74
CA ASP A 773 21.37 40.30 14.03
C ASP A 773 22.49 39.89 13.06
N GLY A 774 22.17 39.07 12.05
CA GLY A 774 23.13 38.50 11.10
C GLY A 774 24.00 37.38 11.69
N LYS A 775 23.79 36.99 12.95
CA LYS A 775 24.50 35.92 13.67
C LYS A 775 23.55 34.81 14.12
N GLY A 776 22.32 34.80 13.61
CA GLY A 776 21.31 33.79 13.87
C GLY A 776 20.53 34.00 15.16
N GLN A 777 20.51 35.22 15.71
CA GLN A 777 19.62 35.61 16.80
C GLN A 777 18.50 36.51 16.29
N PHE A 778 17.31 36.35 16.87
CA PHE A 778 16.10 37.06 16.50
C PHE A 778 15.56 37.87 17.67
N SER A 779 15.25 39.14 17.44
CA SER A 779 14.60 40.02 18.43
C SER A 779 13.24 40.48 17.93
N PRO A 780 12.13 40.22 18.65
CA PRO A 780 10.80 40.58 18.15
C PRO A 780 10.63 42.11 18.04
N LEU A 781 10.03 42.57 16.95
CA LEU A 781 9.61 43.96 16.75
C LEU A 781 8.28 44.21 17.50
N ALA A 782 8.34 44.28 18.82
CA ALA A 782 7.19 44.40 19.72
C ALA A 782 6.66 45.85 19.88
N GLN A 783 6.52 46.58 18.77
CA GLN A 783 6.00 47.96 18.74
C GLN A 783 4.96 48.15 17.63
N PRO A 784 4.10 49.17 17.70
CA PRO A 784 3.23 49.52 16.57
C PRO A 784 4.06 49.75 15.29
N PRO A 785 3.59 49.31 14.11
CA PRO A 785 2.26 48.77 13.84
C PRO A 785 2.12 47.24 14.06
N PHE A 786 3.18 46.54 14.46
CA PHE A 786 3.24 45.08 14.58
C PHE A 786 2.47 44.53 15.80
N THR A 787 2.23 45.35 16.83
CA THR A 787 1.43 44.96 18.00
C THR A 787 -0.08 45.14 17.81
N ALA A 788 -0.53 45.68 16.67
CA ALA A 788 -1.94 45.90 16.42
C ALA A 788 -2.62 44.61 15.93
N PRO A 789 -3.81 44.26 16.44
CA PRO A 789 -4.53 43.09 15.96
C PRO A 789 -4.99 43.29 14.51
N VAL A 790 -4.87 42.24 13.70
CA VAL A 790 -5.28 42.27 12.29
C VAL A 790 -6.78 41.98 12.18
N THR A 791 -7.46 42.65 11.26
CA THR A 791 -8.93 42.62 11.15
C THR A 791 -9.47 41.51 10.23
N ARG A 792 -8.59 40.93 9.42
CA ARG A 792 -8.82 39.88 8.42
C ARG A 792 -7.57 39.03 8.33
N ASP A 793 -7.72 37.82 7.80
CA ASP A 793 -6.59 36.95 7.53
C ASP A 793 -5.64 37.61 6.54
N GLN A 794 -4.36 37.63 6.90
CA GLN A 794 -3.33 38.16 6.04
C GLN A 794 -2.81 37.06 5.11
N THR A 795 -2.67 37.39 3.83
CA THR A 795 -2.23 36.44 2.80
C THR A 795 -0.74 36.59 2.53
N THR A 796 -0.36 37.10 1.36
CA THR A 796 1.05 37.29 1.01
C THR A 796 1.61 38.54 1.66
N VAL A 797 2.86 38.48 2.09
CA VAL A 797 3.65 39.60 2.58
C VAL A 797 4.83 39.80 1.64
N VAL A 798 5.06 41.04 1.20
CA VAL A 798 6.25 41.40 0.39
C VAL A 798 6.92 42.65 0.94
N GLY A 799 8.25 42.68 0.88
CA GLY A 799 9.04 43.87 1.19
C GLY A 799 9.03 44.85 0.02
N TYR A 800 8.80 46.13 0.30
CA TYR A 800 8.88 47.24 -0.65
C TYR A 800 9.96 48.23 -0.20
N PRO A 801 10.96 48.53 -1.04
CA PRO A 801 12.11 49.33 -0.63
C PRO A 801 11.70 50.77 -0.30
N LYS A 802 12.43 51.38 0.64
CA LYS A 802 12.41 52.82 0.95
C LYS A 802 13.84 53.35 0.94
N SER A 803 14.03 54.63 1.27
CA SER A 803 15.36 55.25 1.30
C SER A 803 16.35 54.61 2.26
N SER A 804 15.86 53.89 3.28
CA SER A 804 16.64 53.09 4.23
C SER A 804 15.75 51.94 4.74
N GLY A 805 16.10 50.70 4.39
CA GLY A 805 15.30 49.50 4.70
C GLY A 805 14.06 49.33 3.83
N HIS A 806 13.09 48.56 4.33
CA HIS A 806 11.85 48.18 3.65
C HIS A 806 10.61 48.52 4.47
N ARG A 807 9.50 48.73 3.77
CA ARG A 807 8.15 48.65 4.33
C ARG A 807 7.50 47.37 3.83
N LEU A 808 6.43 46.92 4.46
CA LEU A 808 5.74 45.70 4.07
C LEU A 808 4.44 46.02 3.37
N LEU A 809 4.15 45.30 2.29
CA LEU A 809 2.83 45.25 1.68
C LEU A 809 2.22 43.90 2.03
N VAL A 810 1.06 43.93 2.68
CA VAL A 810 0.41 42.74 3.24
C VAL A 810 -0.99 42.61 2.66
N GLY A 811 -1.25 41.47 2.04
CA GLY A 811 -2.57 41.15 1.52
C GLY A 811 -3.56 40.83 2.64
N SER A 812 -4.85 41.12 2.42
CA SER A 812 -5.95 40.86 3.37
C SER A 812 -7.08 40.12 2.66
N ALA A 813 -7.38 38.90 3.12
CA ALA A 813 -8.47 38.07 2.63
C ALA A 813 -9.84 38.59 3.10
N ASN A 814 -10.88 38.45 2.27
CA ASN A 814 -12.26 38.79 2.65
C ASN A 814 -13.20 37.58 2.56
N TYR A 815 -12.67 36.37 2.59
CA TYR A 815 -13.45 35.16 2.36
C TYR A 815 -14.42 34.87 3.51
N GLU A 816 -13.95 35.03 4.75
CA GLU A 816 -14.72 34.75 5.97
C GLU A 816 -15.93 35.70 6.09
N ASP A 817 -15.72 37.00 5.87
CA ASP A 817 -16.76 38.02 5.99
C ASP A 817 -17.55 38.26 4.69
N GLY A 818 -16.97 38.02 3.53
CA GLY A 818 -17.58 38.26 2.22
C GLY A 818 -17.78 39.74 1.87
N LEU A 819 -17.18 40.67 2.61
CA LEU A 819 -17.41 42.11 2.46
C LEU A 819 -16.39 42.75 1.51
N SER A 820 -16.88 43.55 0.57
CA SER A 820 -16.07 44.40 -0.32
C SER A 820 -15.78 45.79 0.29
N LEU A 821 -15.68 45.88 1.62
CA LEU A 821 -15.29 47.10 2.34
C LEU A 821 -13.88 46.98 2.92
N GLY A 822 -13.22 48.12 3.10
CA GLY A 822 -11.84 48.21 3.62
C GLY A 822 -10.78 48.13 2.52
N ALA A 823 -9.56 47.76 2.89
CA ALA A 823 -8.44 47.52 1.97
C ALA A 823 -8.18 46.02 1.78
N CYS A 824 -7.80 45.62 0.56
CA CYS A 824 -7.26 44.28 0.28
C CYS A 824 -5.73 44.25 0.39
N VAL A 825 -5.04 45.39 0.28
CA VAL A 825 -3.60 45.47 0.58
C VAL A 825 -3.36 46.61 1.55
N ARG A 826 -2.59 46.32 2.61
CA ARG A 826 -2.17 47.29 3.62
C ARG A 826 -0.66 47.41 3.67
N GLN A 827 -0.19 48.60 4.04
CA GLN A 827 1.22 48.91 4.22
C GLN A 827 1.55 48.94 5.73
N TYR A 828 2.64 48.27 6.13
CA TYR A 828 3.20 48.33 7.48
C TYR A 828 4.62 48.91 7.40
N ASP A 829 4.92 49.94 8.18
CA ASP A 829 6.25 50.54 8.27
C ASP A 829 6.66 50.62 9.75
N PRO A 830 7.83 50.09 10.15
CA PRO A 830 8.32 50.19 11.53
C PRO A 830 8.45 51.64 12.04
N ALA A 831 8.51 52.62 11.14
CA ALA A 831 8.58 54.04 11.48
C ALA A 831 7.20 54.69 11.74
N VAL A 832 6.09 53.98 11.52
CA VAL A 832 4.72 54.53 11.60
C VAL A 832 3.86 53.71 12.56
N ASN A 833 3.17 54.37 13.48
CA ASN A 833 2.41 53.69 14.54
C ASN A 833 1.15 52.94 14.05
N GLN A 834 0.69 53.15 12.82
CA GLN A 834 -0.52 52.52 12.28
C GLN A 834 -0.29 52.03 10.85
N PRO A 835 -0.87 50.88 10.46
CA PRO A 835 -0.86 50.45 9.08
C PRO A 835 -1.70 51.39 8.21
N ALA A 836 -1.30 51.54 6.95
CA ALA A 836 -2.03 52.35 5.96
C ALA A 836 -2.76 51.46 4.96
N ASP A 837 -3.99 51.82 4.62
CA ASP A 837 -4.76 51.18 3.56
C ASP A 837 -4.20 51.63 2.20
N LEU A 838 -3.79 50.68 1.36
CA LEU A 838 -3.10 50.95 0.09
C LEU A 838 -3.98 50.66 -1.13
N VAL A 839 -4.63 49.50 -1.15
CA VAL A 839 -5.49 49.06 -2.25
C VAL A 839 -6.87 48.77 -1.69
N ALA A 840 -7.90 49.43 -2.22
CA ALA A 840 -9.29 49.23 -1.81
C ALA A 840 -9.72 47.76 -2.00
N ALA A 841 -10.69 47.32 -1.19
CA ALA A 841 -11.18 45.95 -1.24
C ALA A 841 -11.76 45.59 -2.62
N LEU A 842 -11.46 44.36 -3.05
CA LEU A 842 -12.03 43.75 -4.25
C LEU A 842 -13.27 42.92 -3.90
N GLN A 843 -14.05 42.57 -4.92
CA GLN A 843 -15.14 41.59 -4.76
C GLN A 843 -14.63 40.16 -4.54
N ALA A 844 -13.33 39.94 -4.66
CA ALA A 844 -12.67 38.67 -4.44
C ALA A 844 -11.65 38.78 -3.30
N SER A 845 -11.45 37.66 -2.62
CA SER A 845 -10.36 37.48 -1.67
C SER A 845 -9.07 37.37 -2.45
N ILE A 846 -8.06 38.16 -2.08
CA ILE A 846 -6.77 38.15 -2.74
C ILE A 846 -5.86 37.06 -2.18
N GLY A 847 -4.98 36.50 -3.01
CA GLY A 847 -4.01 35.49 -2.62
C GLY A 847 -2.58 36.02 -2.75
N PRO A 848 -1.92 35.77 -3.90
CA PRO A 848 -0.53 36.16 -4.12
C PRO A 848 -0.38 37.66 -4.38
N LEU A 849 0.70 38.23 -3.85
CA LEU A 849 1.26 39.52 -4.24
C LEU A 849 2.61 39.27 -4.93
N ALA A 850 2.93 40.04 -5.96
CA ALA A 850 4.24 39.98 -6.62
C ALA A 850 4.70 41.40 -7.03
N LEU A 851 6.01 41.62 -7.00
CA LEU A 851 6.64 42.91 -7.33
C LEU A 851 7.61 42.73 -8.50
N ALA A 852 7.60 43.68 -9.44
CA ALA A 852 8.61 43.81 -10.50
C ALA A 852 8.55 45.23 -11.11
N ASP A 853 9.63 45.66 -11.74
CA ASP A 853 9.64 46.86 -12.57
C ASP A 853 9.10 46.51 -13.96
N VAL A 854 7.78 46.62 -14.15
CA VAL A 854 7.11 46.06 -15.34
C VAL A 854 7.28 46.96 -16.56
N ASP A 855 7.40 48.29 -16.41
CA ASP A 855 7.62 49.22 -17.52
C ASP A 855 9.07 49.73 -17.66
N GLY A 856 9.99 49.27 -16.80
CA GLY A 856 11.41 49.59 -16.88
C GLY A 856 11.72 51.01 -16.40
N ASP A 857 10.89 51.58 -15.54
CA ASP A 857 11.05 52.95 -15.02
C ASP A 857 11.94 53.03 -13.76
N GLY A 858 12.39 51.87 -13.27
CA GLY A 858 13.23 51.70 -12.09
C GLY A 858 12.44 51.54 -10.79
N TRP A 859 11.11 51.58 -10.82
CA TRP A 859 10.25 51.42 -9.65
C TRP A 859 9.50 50.10 -9.67
N LEU A 860 9.30 49.51 -8.50
CA LEU A 860 8.55 48.27 -8.39
C LEU A 860 7.03 48.54 -8.49
N ASP A 861 6.40 47.82 -9.40
CA ASP A 861 4.96 47.70 -9.59
C ASP A 861 4.39 46.54 -8.79
N LEU A 862 3.10 46.62 -8.43
CA LEU A 862 2.42 45.63 -7.60
C LEU A 862 1.37 44.86 -8.39
N PHE A 863 1.57 43.55 -8.51
CA PHE A 863 0.52 42.62 -8.90
C PHE A 863 -0.27 42.15 -7.67
N VAL A 864 -1.60 42.20 -7.76
CA VAL A 864 -2.53 41.71 -6.73
C VAL A 864 -3.39 40.60 -7.34
N GLY A 865 -3.06 39.34 -7.02
CA GLY A 865 -3.77 38.17 -7.53
C GLY A 865 -5.07 37.91 -6.78
N SER A 866 -6.19 37.87 -7.49
CA SER A 866 -7.49 37.51 -6.92
C SER A 866 -7.68 35.99 -6.93
N ARG A 867 -7.97 35.40 -5.78
CA ARG A 867 -8.04 33.95 -5.60
C ARG A 867 -9.45 33.40 -5.64
N VAL A 868 -10.41 33.99 -4.92
CA VAL A 868 -11.77 33.44 -4.85
C VAL A 868 -12.81 34.53 -4.58
N VAL A 869 -13.96 34.44 -5.26
CA VAL A 869 -15.14 35.23 -4.92
C VAL A 869 -15.92 34.52 -3.80
N PRO A 870 -16.11 35.14 -2.62
CA PRO A 870 -16.75 34.47 -1.47
C PRO A 870 -18.13 33.90 -1.80
N GLY A 871 -18.33 32.60 -1.56
CA GLY A 871 -19.59 31.88 -1.82
C GLY A 871 -19.88 31.60 -3.31
N ARG A 872 -18.94 31.86 -4.21
CA ARG A 872 -19.10 31.66 -5.66
C ARG A 872 -17.98 30.81 -6.26
N TYR A 873 -17.29 29.98 -5.47
CA TYR A 873 -16.25 29.10 -6.01
C TYR A 873 -16.87 28.07 -6.99
N PRO A 874 -16.28 27.78 -8.17
CA PRO A 874 -14.96 28.21 -8.65
C PRO A 874 -15.00 29.38 -9.66
N GLU A 875 -15.90 30.35 -9.49
CA GLU A 875 -16.00 31.51 -10.38
C GLU A 875 -14.67 32.30 -10.43
N PRO A 876 -14.14 32.59 -11.63
CA PRO A 876 -12.90 33.33 -11.79
C PRO A 876 -13.04 34.77 -11.30
N ALA A 877 -11.95 35.32 -10.75
CA ALA A 877 -11.88 36.72 -10.33
C ALA A 877 -10.87 37.52 -11.18
N SER A 878 -11.08 38.83 -11.30
CA SER A 878 -10.13 39.75 -11.93
C SER A 878 -8.99 40.10 -10.97
N SER A 879 -7.75 40.06 -11.46
CA SER A 879 -6.55 40.49 -10.70
C SER A 879 -6.17 41.92 -11.08
N LEU A 880 -5.29 42.55 -10.29
CA LEU A 880 -4.82 43.92 -10.54
C LEU A 880 -3.34 43.95 -10.86
N LEU A 881 -2.95 44.89 -11.72
CA LEU A 881 -1.60 45.42 -11.80
C LEU A 881 -1.63 46.92 -11.48
N LEU A 882 -0.75 47.35 -10.58
CA LEU A 882 -0.66 48.73 -10.13
C LEU A 882 0.76 49.26 -10.34
N ARG A 883 0.88 50.43 -10.98
CA ARG A 883 2.15 51.12 -11.22
C ARG A 883 2.65 51.84 -9.98
N GLY A 884 3.89 51.59 -9.59
CA GLY A 884 4.56 52.24 -8.48
C GLY A 884 5.18 53.58 -8.87
N ASP A 885 5.32 54.50 -7.93
CA ASP A 885 6.01 55.79 -8.13
C ASP A 885 7.37 55.89 -7.40
N GLY A 886 7.85 54.76 -6.86
CA GLY A 886 9.05 54.68 -6.02
C GLY A 886 8.90 55.26 -4.61
N LYS A 887 7.78 55.92 -4.30
CA LYS A 887 7.49 56.51 -2.97
C LYS A 887 6.49 55.66 -2.18
N GLY A 888 6.00 54.59 -2.79
CA GLY A 888 5.01 53.67 -2.24
C GLY A 888 3.57 54.11 -2.52
N ASN A 889 3.35 54.97 -3.52
CA ASN A 889 2.01 55.19 -4.07
C ASN A 889 1.82 54.31 -5.31
N PHE A 890 0.60 53.82 -5.49
CA PHE A 890 0.25 52.92 -6.59
C PHE A 890 -0.92 53.46 -7.40
N THR A 891 -0.82 53.39 -8.72
CA THR A 891 -1.88 53.77 -9.65
C THR A 891 -2.28 52.57 -10.50
N ARG A 892 -3.58 52.34 -10.70
CA ARG A 892 -4.07 51.21 -11.49
C ARG A 892 -3.59 51.28 -12.95
N ASP A 893 -2.98 50.21 -13.43
CA ASP A 893 -2.70 50.04 -14.85
C ASP A 893 -3.92 49.44 -15.55
N GLU A 894 -4.77 50.29 -16.13
CA GLU A 894 -6.01 49.84 -16.77
C GLU A 894 -5.76 48.89 -17.95
N SER A 895 -4.64 49.05 -18.67
CA SER A 895 -4.35 48.25 -19.86
C SER A 895 -4.03 46.80 -19.48
N ASN A 896 -3.17 46.63 -18.48
CA ASN A 896 -2.79 45.31 -17.99
C ASN A 896 -3.88 44.70 -17.09
N CYS A 897 -4.62 45.51 -16.33
CA CYS A 897 -5.79 45.01 -15.58
C CYS A 897 -6.84 44.39 -16.51
N SER A 898 -7.07 44.96 -17.70
CA SER A 898 -8.00 44.39 -18.68
C SER A 898 -7.53 43.03 -19.22
N VAL A 899 -6.22 42.81 -19.34
CA VAL A 899 -5.64 41.50 -19.72
C VAL A 899 -5.81 40.46 -18.60
N LEU A 900 -5.91 40.92 -17.35
CA LEU A 900 -6.03 40.12 -16.14
C LEU A 900 -7.48 39.96 -15.66
N ASP A 901 -8.46 40.39 -16.46
CA ASP A 901 -9.88 40.27 -16.13
C ASP A 901 -10.34 38.82 -16.16
N ASN A 902 -11.06 38.41 -15.10
CA ASN A 902 -11.54 37.04 -14.91
C ASN A 902 -10.46 35.98 -15.14
N ILE A 903 -9.21 36.30 -14.79
CA ILE A 903 -8.07 35.45 -15.14
C ILE A 903 -8.08 34.11 -14.40
N GLY A 904 -8.81 33.99 -13.30
CA GLY A 904 -9.02 32.72 -12.61
C GLY A 904 -8.86 32.82 -11.11
N LEU A 905 -8.70 31.65 -10.49
CA LEU A 905 -8.47 31.48 -9.06
C LEU A 905 -6.95 31.48 -8.80
N VAL A 906 -6.32 32.65 -8.73
CA VAL A 906 -4.85 32.78 -8.67
C VAL A 906 -4.32 32.34 -7.30
N ASN A 907 -3.44 31.33 -7.25
CA ASN A 907 -2.80 30.84 -6.03
C ASN A 907 -1.37 31.36 -5.84
N ALA A 908 -0.62 31.48 -6.93
CA ALA A 908 0.75 31.95 -6.92
C ALA A 908 1.03 32.84 -8.13
N ALA A 909 1.93 33.79 -7.95
CA ALA A 909 2.39 34.70 -8.98
C ALA A 909 3.88 34.96 -8.80
N VAL A 910 4.62 34.99 -9.89
CA VAL A 910 6.02 35.41 -9.92
C VAL A 910 6.27 36.22 -11.18
N PHE A 911 7.16 37.20 -11.07
CA PHE A 911 7.73 37.89 -12.22
C PHE A 911 9.12 37.31 -12.50
N THR A 912 9.41 37.00 -13.75
CA THR A 912 10.71 36.47 -14.17
C THR A 912 10.92 36.73 -15.66
N ASP A 913 12.14 36.96 -16.08
CA ASP A 913 12.51 37.08 -17.50
C ASP A 913 12.63 35.68 -18.10
N LEU A 914 11.66 35.26 -18.90
CA LEU A 914 11.60 33.90 -19.47
C LEU A 914 12.23 33.79 -20.86
N ASP A 915 12.31 34.89 -21.61
CA ASP A 915 12.86 34.92 -22.96
C ASP A 915 14.18 35.71 -23.08
N ASN A 916 14.72 36.14 -21.93
CA ASN A 916 15.99 36.82 -21.76
C ASN A 916 16.03 38.18 -22.49
N ASP A 917 14.90 38.91 -22.48
CA ASP A 917 14.79 40.27 -23.04
C ASP A 917 14.87 41.39 -21.98
N ALA A 918 15.10 41.02 -20.72
CA ALA A 918 15.18 41.87 -19.53
C ALA A 918 13.86 42.51 -19.07
N ASP A 919 12.75 42.29 -19.77
CA ASP A 919 11.43 42.67 -19.28
C ASP A 919 10.88 41.53 -18.38
N PRO A 920 10.39 41.82 -17.17
CA PRO A 920 9.90 40.76 -16.28
C PRO A 920 8.52 40.25 -16.74
N ASP A 921 8.46 39.00 -17.19
CA ASP A 921 7.23 38.31 -17.57
C ASP A 921 6.44 37.86 -16.34
N LEU A 922 5.11 37.88 -16.43
CA LEU A 922 4.23 37.43 -15.34
C LEU A 922 3.84 35.97 -15.52
N VAL A 923 4.14 35.14 -14.52
CA VAL A 923 3.75 33.73 -14.46
C VAL A 923 2.77 33.51 -13.32
N LEU A 924 1.61 32.93 -13.62
CA LEU A 924 0.53 32.66 -12.68
C LEU A 924 0.23 31.16 -12.58
N ALA A 925 0.03 30.68 -11.35
CA ALA A 925 -0.58 29.38 -11.09
C ALA A 925 -2.02 29.59 -10.60
N CYS A 926 -2.99 29.05 -11.34
CA CYS A 926 -4.41 29.12 -11.00
C CYS A 926 -4.95 27.74 -10.62
N ASP A 927 -5.97 27.66 -9.76
CA ASP A 927 -6.69 26.40 -9.56
C ASP A 927 -7.27 25.89 -10.90
N TRP A 928 -7.23 24.56 -11.09
CA TRP A 928 -7.87 23.84 -12.20
C TRP A 928 -7.40 24.21 -13.62
N GLY A 929 -6.13 24.61 -13.80
CA GLY A 929 -5.58 24.90 -15.13
C GLY A 929 -4.06 24.80 -15.21
N PRO A 930 -3.49 24.93 -16.43
CA PRO A 930 -2.05 25.05 -16.61
C PRO A 930 -1.53 26.38 -16.04
N LEU A 931 -0.21 26.51 -15.96
CA LEU A 931 0.42 27.81 -15.75
C LEU A 931 -0.05 28.80 -16.83
N LYS A 932 -0.31 30.03 -16.41
CA LYS A 932 -0.64 31.12 -17.33
C LYS A 932 0.54 32.07 -17.38
N ILE A 933 1.10 32.26 -18.56
CA ILE A 933 2.27 33.11 -18.76
C ILE A 933 1.83 34.34 -19.54
N PHE A 934 2.32 35.50 -19.15
CA PHE A 934 2.13 36.75 -19.86
C PHE A 934 3.49 37.34 -20.17
N ARG A 935 3.81 37.40 -21.46
CA ARG A 935 5.00 38.07 -21.90
C ARG A 935 4.86 39.57 -21.70
N ASN A 936 5.88 40.19 -21.12
CA ASN A 936 6.01 41.64 -21.02
C ASN A 936 6.75 42.18 -22.25
N ASP A 937 6.19 43.18 -22.93
CA ASP A 937 6.91 44.00 -23.93
C ASP A 937 6.82 45.45 -23.45
N ARG A 938 7.88 45.88 -22.75
CA ARG A 938 8.07 47.26 -22.24
C ARG A 938 6.83 47.82 -21.55
N GLY A 939 6.34 47.09 -20.55
CA GLY A 939 5.18 47.48 -19.76
C GLY A 939 3.85 46.91 -20.24
N LYS A 940 3.79 46.21 -21.37
CA LYS A 940 2.53 45.66 -21.88
C LYS A 940 2.53 44.13 -21.77
N LEU A 941 1.65 43.61 -20.92
CA LEU A 941 1.45 42.18 -20.75
C LEU A 941 0.56 41.62 -21.87
N THR A 942 1.01 40.50 -22.46
CA THR A 942 0.23 39.75 -23.44
C THR A 942 0.28 38.26 -23.13
N PRO A 943 -0.85 37.52 -23.20
CA PRO A 943 -0.85 36.08 -22.97
C PRO A 943 0.17 35.38 -23.88
N TRP A 944 0.98 34.52 -23.28
CA TRP A 944 2.05 33.81 -23.95
C TRP A 944 1.96 32.31 -23.62
N ASP A 945 1.94 31.47 -24.65
CA ASP A 945 1.82 30.01 -24.54
C ASP A 945 3.01 29.37 -25.30
N PRO A 946 4.23 29.47 -24.74
CA PRO A 946 5.39 28.88 -25.38
C PRO A 946 5.32 27.35 -25.35
N ALA A 947 5.81 26.71 -26.40
CA ALA A 947 5.95 25.26 -26.39
C ALA A 947 6.94 24.85 -25.28
N VAL A 948 6.47 24.06 -24.31
CA VAL A 948 7.32 23.48 -23.27
C VAL A 948 8.07 22.30 -23.88
N VAL A 949 9.36 22.48 -24.15
CA VAL A 949 10.23 21.38 -24.58
C VAL A 949 10.95 20.85 -23.34
N LEU A 950 10.63 19.62 -22.93
CA LEU A 950 11.34 18.97 -21.82
C LEU A 950 12.82 18.80 -22.22
N ALA A 951 13.75 19.11 -21.32
CA ALA A 951 15.18 19.18 -21.63
C ALA A 951 15.78 17.92 -22.27
N ALA A 952 15.14 16.76 -22.12
CA ALA A 952 15.49 15.52 -22.82
C ALA A 952 15.31 15.63 -24.35
N GLU A 953 14.25 16.30 -24.81
CA GLU A 953 13.99 16.55 -26.23
C GLU A 953 14.86 17.69 -26.77
N ALA A 954 15.18 18.69 -25.94
CA ALA A 954 16.08 19.78 -26.32
C ALA A 954 17.51 19.28 -26.60
N ARG A 955 18.00 18.29 -25.84
CA ARG A 955 19.31 17.63 -26.11
C ARG A 955 19.29 16.83 -27.42
N ILE A 956 18.16 16.23 -27.78
CA ILE A 956 17.99 15.50 -29.06
C ILE A 956 17.91 16.51 -30.23
N ALA A 957 17.23 17.64 -30.06
CA ALA A 957 17.14 18.70 -31.07
C ALA A 957 18.47 19.43 -31.31
N LEU A 958 19.28 19.64 -30.25
CA LEU A 958 20.63 20.21 -30.34
C LEU A 958 21.64 19.23 -30.98
N ALA A 959 21.50 17.93 -30.74
CA ALA A 959 22.32 16.91 -31.41
C ALA A 959 22.00 16.81 -32.93
N HIS A 960 20.76 17.03 -33.33
CA HIS A 960 20.37 17.04 -34.75
C HIS A 960 20.79 18.31 -35.50
N THR A 961 20.97 19.45 -34.81
CA THR A 961 21.44 20.69 -35.45
C THR A 961 22.97 20.77 -35.57
N GLN A 962 23.74 20.11 -34.70
CA GLN A 962 25.20 20.02 -34.84
C GLN A 962 25.70 18.98 -35.86
N SER A 963 24.82 18.19 -36.47
CA SER A 963 25.18 17.25 -37.56
C SER A 963 25.01 17.84 -38.97
N ASN A 964 24.62 19.12 -39.09
CA ASN A 964 24.39 19.82 -40.36
C ASN A 964 25.14 21.16 -40.49
N THR A 965 26.21 21.35 -39.72
CA THR A 965 27.27 22.36 -39.94
C THR A 965 28.61 21.69 -39.80
#